data_AF-A0A8D0WTX9-F1
#
_entry.id   AF-A0A8D0WTX9-F1
#
_cell.length_a   1.000
_cell.length_b   1.000
_cell.length_c   1.000
_cell.angle_alpha   90.00
_cell.angle_beta   90.00
_cell.angle_gamma   90.00
#
_symmetry.space_group_name_H-M   'P 1'
#
loop_
_entity.id
_entity.type
_entity.pdbx_description
1 polymer ?
#
loop_
_entity_poly.entity_id
_entity_poly.type
_entity_poly.pdbx_seq_one_letter_code
_entity_poly.pdbx_strand_id
1 'polypeptide(L)'
;MVGWRVALLCLWVFCGSAAGQLDYSVSEETERGVVVGNVAQDLKLKAAALSLRNFRFLSSHSEPYFGVDLASGSLVVREPPDRERLCGAKAACVLTYELVLQDPLELHKMRVHILDTNDNSPHFPAGDVQLHIPEFLMPGARFTLPNAQDADEGSNAMLSYSLSPSQHFRLDMGSRVDGSEYPELVLERALDRERRATHLLVLTARDGGLPARSGDAQVTITVVDSNDNAPVFERTVYRTRVPETAPNGTVLFRVQASDPDEGSNGKIRYSLSNSTQGKLRRHFHVHPRSGEVRVAASLGPPETVLEAYVEARDEGAFSLASTAKLLVEVADVNDHAPEVNLLTLSSPVSEDAAVGTVIALLSVRDADLGPNGKVVCSVSSGGPFKLKPSFDNYYSLLTDGPLDREQVSEYQVLITASDGGSPPLSTLRTLAVSVADVNDNTPSFSQSKQELFVAENNGPGASLGRVFAQDPDLGENGLVVYELLDVIAEGQATSGLVAVDASSGAITARISFDYEQLRGFHFQVEARDGGIPPRSATVTVNLSVVDRNDNAPVILFPLPRDGSVPVEIVPRSARTGHLVTKVVAEDADSGSNAWLSYHISQASDSSLFRISANMGALRTARLVLPTDAVKQRVVIVVRDHGDPSLSTSVTLGVLLSNSAPQVLPDFEDGWETGGHLSALNLCLVVALACISFLFLACLFFFVCSKWSQSLGRCSQSCGRSPQELRCGSKRASNPCVMSTTIDVTTIERRSQTYLCRASLGLGSDNSSLLLRGEFSAADLRNLASGVGLNVPISCIQIRNRKGDHASVNAMPRQPNPDWRYSASLRAGMHSSVHLEEAGILRAGPGGPDQQWPTVSSATPEPEAGEVSPPVGAGVNSNSWTFKYGPGNPKQSGPGELPDKFIIPGSPAIISIRQEPTNSQIDKSDFITFGKKEETKKKKKKKKGNKTQEKKEKGNSTTDTSDQ
;
A
#
# COMPACT_ATOMS: atom_id res chain seq x y z
N MET A 1 -6.91 36.06 -107.90
CA MET A 1 -7.38 35.74 -109.26
C MET A 1 -8.38 36.79 -109.69
N VAL A 2 -8.38 37.16 -110.98
CA VAL A 2 -9.33 38.14 -111.53
C VAL A 2 -10.67 37.44 -111.81
N GLY A 3 -11.79 38.06 -111.42
CA GLY A 3 -13.15 37.59 -111.71
C GLY A 3 -14.13 38.74 -111.55
N TRP A 4 -14.80 39.15 -112.63
CA TRP A 4 -15.56 40.40 -112.67
C TRP A 4 -16.90 40.36 -111.92
N ARG A 5 -17.26 41.49 -111.30
CA ARG A 5 -18.63 41.79 -110.88
C ARG A 5 -19.44 42.17 -112.13
N VAL A 6 -20.56 41.48 -112.37
CA VAL A 6 -21.58 41.91 -113.34
C VAL A 6 -22.51 42.88 -112.62
N ALA A 7 -22.57 44.13 -113.08
CA ALA A 7 -23.52 45.11 -112.59
C ALA A 7 -24.92 44.82 -113.16
N LEU A 8 -25.86 44.47 -112.29
CA LEU A 8 -27.27 44.24 -112.65
C LEU A 8 -28.02 45.57 -112.60
N LEU A 9 -28.14 46.22 -113.77
CA LEU A 9 -28.72 47.55 -113.91
C LEU A 9 -30.24 47.46 -114.05
N CYS A 10 -30.94 47.38 -112.92
CA CYS A 10 -32.40 47.30 -112.85
C CYS A 10 -33.07 48.64 -113.20
N LEU A 11 -33.27 48.90 -114.49
CA LEU A 11 -34.08 49.99 -115.02
C LEU A 11 -35.58 49.73 -114.80
N TRP A 12 -36.14 50.22 -113.69
CA TRP A 12 -37.59 50.27 -113.49
C TRP A 12 -38.12 51.67 -113.84
N VAL A 13 -38.76 51.77 -115.01
CA VAL A 13 -39.45 52.99 -115.44
C VAL A 13 -40.85 53.03 -114.81
N PHE A 14 -40.98 53.70 -113.67
CA PHE A 14 -42.28 54.11 -113.16
C PHE A 14 -42.66 55.49 -113.72
N CYS A 15 -43.67 55.52 -114.58
CA CYS A 15 -44.32 56.75 -115.02
C CYS A 15 -45.49 57.06 -114.09
N GLY A 16 -45.24 57.90 -113.08
CA GLY A 16 -46.24 58.36 -112.12
C GLY A 16 -45.69 59.55 -111.35
N SER A 17 -46.37 60.69 -111.42
CA SER A 17 -45.92 61.95 -110.82
C SER A 17 -46.07 61.94 -109.30
N ALA A 18 -45.03 61.48 -108.59
CA ALA A 18 -44.85 61.68 -107.16
C ALA A 18 -44.09 63.00 -106.90
N ALA A 19 -44.41 63.67 -105.79
CA ALA A 19 -43.69 64.88 -105.38
C ALA A 19 -42.22 64.57 -105.04
N GLY A 20 -41.31 65.48 -105.41
CA GLY A 20 -39.86 65.27 -105.35
C GLY A 20 -39.33 65.09 -103.92
N GLN A 21 -39.00 63.86 -103.57
CA GLN A 21 -38.24 63.51 -102.37
C GLN A 21 -36.96 62.77 -102.79
N LEU A 22 -35.82 63.26 -102.31
CA LEU A 22 -34.51 62.69 -102.57
C LEU A 22 -34.10 61.84 -101.36
N ASP A 23 -33.72 60.59 -101.59
CA ASP A 23 -33.19 59.71 -100.56
C ASP A 23 -31.79 59.24 -100.99
N TYR A 24 -30.78 59.60 -100.18
CA TYR A 24 -29.40 59.13 -100.33
C TYR A 24 -29.02 58.20 -99.17
N SER A 25 -28.01 57.37 -99.38
CA SER A 25 -27.38 56.57 -98.33
C SER A 25 -25.87 56.74 -98.36
N VAL A 26 -25.26 56.71 -97.17
CA VAL A 26 -23.82 56.87 -96.97
C VAL A 26 -23.43 56.13 -95.70
N SER A 27 -22.28 55.44 -95.70
CA SER A 27 -21.75 54.85 -94.48
C SER A 27 -21.32 55.92 -93.50
N GLU A 28 -21.38 55.62 -92.21
CA GLU A 28 -20.69 56.42 -91.20
C GLU A 28 -19.16 56.41 -91.37
N GLU A 29 -18.49 57.31 -90.65
CA GLU A 29 -17.04 57.53 -90.72
C GLU A 29 -16.48 57.79 -92.14
N THR A 30 -17.37 58.08 -93.10
CA THR A 30 -16.99 58.44 -94.46
C THR A 30 -16.17 59.73 -94.46
N GLU A 31 -14.99 59.67 -95.08
CA GLU A 31 -14.05 60.78 -95.10
C GLU A 31 -14.64 62.09 -95.68
N ARG A 32 -14.14 63.21 -95.15
CA ARG A 32 -14.52 64.56 -95.58
C ARG A 32 -14.22 64.77 -97.07
N GLY A 33 -15.21 65.26 -97.81
CA GLY A 33 -15.11 65.57 -99.23
C GLY A 33 -15.54 64.45 -100.17
N VAL A 34 -15.86 63.25 -99.65
CA VAL A 34 -16.45 62.16 -100.46
C VAL A 34 -17.80 62.60 -101.03
N VAL A 35 -18.03 62.29 -102.32
CA VAL A 35 -19.29 62.54 -103.02
C VAL A 35 -20.27 61.38 -102.75
N VAL A 36 -21.46 61.71 -102.23
CA VAL A 36 -22.54 60.77 -101.91
C VAL A 36 -23.50 60.57 -103.09
N GLY A 37 -23.78 61.63 -103.86
CA GLY A 37 -24.74 61.62 -104.97
C GLY A 37 -24.74 62.94 -105.74
N ASN A 38 -25.59 63.09 -106.78
CA ASN A 38 -25.69 64.33 -107.55
C ASN A 38 -27.09 64.94 -107.50
N VAL A 39 -27.27 65.86 -106.56
CA VAL A 39 -28.52 66.57 -106.27
C VAL A 39 -29.03 67.36 -107.47
N ALA A 40 -28.15 67.98 -108.26
CA ALA A 40 -28.58 68.67 -109.47
C ALA A 40 -29.21 67.70 -110.48
N GLN A 41 -28.51 66.60 -110.77
CA GLN A 41 -28.93 65.60 -111.75
C GLN A 41 -30.23 64.90 -111.33
N ASP A 42 -30.38 64.54 -110.06
CA ASP A 42 -31.55 63.84 -109.54
C ASP A 42 -32.79 64.75 -109.47
N LEU A 43 -32.59 66.06 -109.26
CA LEU A 43 -33.62 67.10 -109.47
C LEU A 43 -33.86 67.44 -110.95
N LYS A 44 -33.17 66.78 -111.89
CA LYS A 44 -33.23 67.02 -113.36
C LYS A 44 -32.78 68.43 -113.77
N LEU A 45 -31.91 69.05 -112.98
CA LEU A 45 -31.31 70.35 -113.20
C LEU A 45 -29.87 70.20 -113.72
N LYS A 46 -29.39 71.19 -114.51
CA LYS A 46 -27.96 71.33 -114.81
C LYS A 46 -27.27 71.93 -113.60
N ALA A 47 -26.05 71.52 -113.25
CA ALA A 47 -25.33 72.01 -112.07
C ALA A 47 -25.29 73.56 -111.97
N ALA A 48 -24.98 74.25 -113.08
CA ALA A 48 -24.99 75.71 -113.16
C ALA A 48 -26.35 76.36 -112.75
N ALA A 49 -27.47 75.65 -112.92
CA ALA A 49 -28.79 76.14 -112.51
C ALA A 49 -28.92 76.27 -110.99
N LEU A 50 -28.18 75.50 -110.17
CA LEU A 50 -28.17 75.68 -108.72
C LEU A 50 -27.62 77.05 -108.32
N SER A 51 -26.51 77.47 -108.94
CA SER A 51 -25.94 78.81 -108.71
C SER A 51 -26.82 79.94 -109.24
N LEU A 52 -27.50 79.74 -110.37
CA LEU A 52 -28.40 80.73 -110.97
C LEU A 52 -29.72 80.91 -110.19
N ARG A 53 -30.18 79.86 -109.49
CA ARG A 53 -31.47 79.83 -108.77
C ARG A 53 -31.34 80.00 -107.25
N ASN A 54 -30.24 80.61 -106.77
CA ASN A 54 -30.00 80.90 -105.35
C ASN A 54 -30.24 79.68 -104.43
N PHE A 55 -29.68 78.52 -104.80
CA PHE A 55 -29.88 77.26 -104.07
C PHE A 55 -29.46 77.39 -102.60
N ARG A 56 -30.35 77.00 -101.68
CA ARG A 56 -30.07 76.92 -100.24
C ARG A 56 -30.21 75.50 -99.74
N PHE A 57 -29.24 75.09 -98.94
CA PHE A 57 -29.18 73.81 -98.26
C PHE A 57 -29.41 74.04 -96.76
N LEU A 58 -30.58 73.62 -96.25
CA LEU A 58 -30.97 73.84 -94.86
C LEU A 58 -30.97 72.51 -94.10
N SER A 59 -30.50 72.53 -92.85
CA SER A 59 -30.52 71.39 -91.93
C SER A 59 -31.26 71.76 -90.65
N SER A 60 -31.82 70.76 -89.98
CA SER A 60 -32.30 70.88 -88.60
C SER A 60 -31.17 70.88 -87.56
N HIS A 61 -29.94 70.55 -87.96
CA HIS A 61 -28.76 70.53 -87.10
C HIS A 61 -27.95 71.82 -87.23
N SER A 62 -27.27 72.23 -86.16
CA SER A 62 -26.50 73.49 -86.11
C SER A 62 -25.30 73.52 -87.07
N GLU A 63 -24.67 72.36 -87.28
CA GLU A 63 -23.62 72.12 -88.26
C GLU A 63 -24.14 71.05 -89.25
N PRO A 64 -24.11 71.28 -90.57
CA PRO A 64 -24.59 70.32 -91.54
C PRO A 64 -23.50 69.33 -91.95
N TYR A 65 -23.62 68.07 -91.50
CA TYR A 65 -22.74 66.93 -91.85
C TYR A 65 -22.51 66.75 -93.36
N PHE A 66 -23.49 67.12 -94.19
CA PHE A 66 -23.37 67.16 -95.65
C PHE A 66 -23.56 68.57 -96.18
N GLY A 67 -23.06 68.82 -97.39
CA GLY A 67 -23.40 70.02 -98.16
C GLY A 67 -23.40 69.72 -99.65
N VAL A 68 -24.00 70.58 -100.46
CA VAL A 68 -23.97 70.44 -101.92
C VAL A 68 -22.90 71.37 -102.49
N ASP A 69 -21.99 70.85 -103.29
CA ASP A 69 -21.11 71.66 -104.11
C ASP A 69 -21.91 72.28 -105.27
N LEU A 70 -21.95 73.61 -105.32
CA LEU A 70 -22.71 74.36 -106.32
C LEU A 70 -22.11 74.29 -107.73
N ALA A 71 -20.82 73.93 -107.87
CA ALA A 71 -20.17 73.83 -109.17
C ALA A 71 -20.51 72.50 -109.89
N SER A 72 -20.47 71.39 -109.17
CA SER A 72 -20.78 70.04 -109.70
C SER A 72 -22.23 69.60 -109.50
N GLY A 73 -22.94 70.19 -108.53
CA GLY A 73 -24.26 69.71 -108.07
C GLY A 73 -24.21 68.48 -107.17
N SER A 74 -23.02 68.05 -106.72
CA SER A 74 -22.84 66.86 -105.90
C SER A 74 -23.04 67.10 -104.40
N LEU A 75 -23.72 66.16 -103.74
CA LEU A 75 -23.75 66.06 -102.28
C LEU A 75 -22.39 65.54 -101.80
N VAL A 76 -21.74 66.28 -100.90
CA VAL A 76 -20.43 65.96 -100.33
C VAL A 76 -20.47 65.93 -98.80
N VAL A 77 -19.69 65.03 -98.21
CA VAL A 77 -19.49 64.95 -96.75
C VAL A 77 -18.67 66.15 -96.27
N ARG A 78 -19.20 66.89 -95.29
CA ARG A 78 -18.53 68.05 -94.66
C ARG A 78 -17.86 67.70 -93.34
N GLU A 79 -18.49 66.83 -92.57
CA GLU A 79 -17.96 66.23 -91.34
C GLU A 79 -18.33 64.74 -91.36
N PRO A 80 -17.45 63.82 -90.96
CA PRO A 80 -17.80 62.41 -90.84
C PRO A 80 -19.02 62.25 -89.93
N PRO A 81 -20.10 61.61 -90.40
CA PRO A 81 -21.23 61.25 -89.55
C PRO A 81 -20.83 60.02 -88.72
N ASP A 82 -21.07 60.10 -87.41
CA ASP A 82 -20.87 59.06 -86.38
C ASP A 82 -22.28 58.65 -85.93
N ARG A 83 -22.70 57.41 -86.23
CA ARG A 83 -24.09 56.96 -86.08
C ARG A 83 -24.42 56.71 -84.61
N GLU A 84 -23.50 56.16 -83.83
CA GLU A 84 -23.71 55.84 -82.41
C GLU A 84 -23.96 57.12 -81.61
N ARG A 85 -23.25 58.21 -81.92
CA ARG A 85 -23.45 59.52 -81.30
C ARG A 85 -24.70 60.25 -81.80
N LEU A 86 -25.05 60.11 -83.08
CA LEU A 86 -26.21 60.78 -83.67
C LEU A 86 -27.55 60.10 -83.33
N CYS A 87 -27.55 58.77 -83.33
CA CYS A 87 -28.74 57.94 -83.33
C CYS A 87 -28.73 56.90 -82.21
N GLY A 88 -27.56 56.41 -81.79
CA GLY A 88 -27.41 55.33 -80.80
C GLY A 88 -28.13 54.06 -81.27
N ALA A 89 -28.72 53.32 -80.35
CA ALA A 89 -29.46 52.08 -80.62
C ALA A 89 -30.82 52.26 -81.35
N LYS A 90 -31.01 53.33 -82.14
CA LYS A 90 -32.24 53.54 -82.95
C LYS A 90 -32.14 52.81 -84.28
N ALA A 91 -33.12 51.94 -84.55
CA ALA A 91 -33.22 51.07 -85.72
C ALA A 91 -33.23 51.71 -87.15
N ALA A 92 -33.00 53.02 -87.25
CA ALA A 92 -32.86 53.75 -88.51
C ALA A 92 -32.27 55.14 -88.24
N CYS A 93 -31.04 55.38 -88.70
CA CYS A 93 -30.39 56.68 -88.61
C CYS A 93 -30.61 57.51 -89.88
N VAL A 94 -31.45 58.55 -89.81
CA VAL A 94 -31.86 59.33 -90.98
C VAL A 94 -31.78 60.83 -90.70
N LEU A 95 -30.82 61.50 -91.34
CA LEU A 95 -30.69 62.95 -91.30
C LEU A 95 -31.56 63.59 -92.39
N THR A 96 -32.32 64.62 -92.04
CA THR A 96 -33.26 65.30 -92.96
C THR A 96 -32.78 66.71 -93.27
N TYR A 97 -32.83 67.07 -94.54
CA TYR A 97 -32.42 68.35 -95.09
C TYR A 97 -33.50 68.91 -96.01
N GLU A 98 -33.58 70.24 -96.09
CA GLU A 98 -34.54 70.97 -96.92
C GLU A 98 -33.79 71.79 -97.97
N LEU A 99 -34.15 71.60 -99.23
CA LEU A 99 -33.49 72.21 -100.38
C LEU A 99 -34.40 73.25 -100.99
N VAL A 100 -33.95 74.50 -101.05
CA VAL A 100 -34.74 75.62 -101.58
C VAL A 100 -34.10 76.14 -102.86
N LEU A 101 -34.88 76.24 -103.93
CA LEU A 101 -34.51 76.96 -105.16
C LEU A 101 -35.48 78.12 -105.38
N GLN A 102 -34.99 79.20 -105.98
CA GLN A 102 -35.78 80.38 -106.33
C GLN A 102 -35.99 80.46 -107.85
N ASP A 103 -36.99 81.24 -108.26
CA ASP A 103 -37.37 81.56 -109.64
C ASP A 103 -37.44 80.36 -110.62
N PRO A 104 -38.52 79.54 -110.57
CA PRO A 104 -39.64 79.58 -109.61
C PRO A 104 -39.24 79.11 -108.21
N LEU A 105 -40.03 79.43 -107.18
CA LEU A 105 -39.78 78.92 -105.84
C LEU A 105 -40.11 77.42 -105.76
N GLU A 106 -39.10 76.59 -105.48
CA GLU A 106 -39.24 75.14 -105.28
C GLU A 106 -38.64 74.73 -103.92
N LEU A 107 -39.33 73.82 -103.24
CA LEU A 107 -38.88 73.20 -101.99
C LEU A 107 -38.84 71.69 -102.19
N HIS A 108 -37.67 71.08 -102.06
CA HIS A 108 -37.47 69.63 -102.14
C HIS A 108 -36.97 69.11 -100.80
N LYS A 109 -37.43 67.94 -100.38
CA LYS A 109 -37.01 67.30 -99.14
C LYS A 109 -35.98 66.21 -99.44
N MET A 110 -34.86 66.24 -98.72
CA MET A 110 -33.78 65.27 -98.87
C MET A 110 -33.58 64.51 -97.56
N ARG A 111 -33.51 63.19 -97.60
CA ARG A 111 -33.06 62.36 -96.48
C ARG A 111 -31.72 61.72 -96.82
N VAL A 112 -30.84 61.65 -95.83
CA VAL A 112 -29.59 60.91 -95.90
C VAL A 112 -29.66 59.82 -94.83
N HIS A 113 -29.71 58.57 -95.28
CA HIS A 113 -29.63 57.39 -94.44
C HIS A 113 -28.16 57.14 -94.10
N ILE A 114 -27.83 57.20 -92.82
CA ILE A 114 -26.51 56.80 -92.33
C ILE A 114 -26.53 55.28 -92.19
N LEU A 115 -25.64 54.60 -92.89
CA LEU A 115 -25.49 53.16 -92.85
C LEU A 115 -24.41 52.78 -91.82
N ASP A 116 -24.81 51.86 -90.94
CA ASP A 116 -23.99 51.28 -89.88
C ASP A 116 -22.74 50.57 -90.45
N THR A 117 -21.60 50.76 -89.78
CA THR A 117 -20.30 50.14 -90.11
C THR A 117 -19.73 49.47 -88.85
N ASN A 118 -19.05 48.33 -88.99
CA ASN A 118 -18.56 47.54 -87.84
C ASN A 118 -17.30 48.15 -87.17
N ASP A 119 -17.44 49.36 -86.63
CA ASP A 119 -16.38 50.21 -86.13
C ASP A 119 -16.21 50.16 -84.59
N ASN A 120 -17.24 49.70 -83.86
CA ASN A 120 -17.13 49.31 -82.46
C ASN A 120 -16.71 47.83 -82.32
N SER A 121 -16.80 47.27 -81.12
CA SER A 121 -16.44 45.89 -80.84
C SER A 121 -17.16 45.39 -79.59
N PRO A 122 -17.43 44.07 -79.50
CA PRO A 122 -18.07 43.52 -78.32
C PRO A 122 -17.20 43.78 -77.09
N HIS A 123 -17.76 44.35 -76.03
CA HIS A 123 -17.07 44.55 -74.76
C HIS A 123 -17.89 44.01 -73.59
N PHE A 124 -17.24 43.49 -72.56
CA PHE A 124 -17.91 43.03 -71.34
C PHE A 124 -17.93 44.17 -70.30
N PRO A 125 -19.08 44.80 -69.99
CA PRO A 125 -19.13 45.92 -69.03
C PRO A 125 -18.80 45.48 -67.59
N ALA A 126 -19.00 44.20 -67.29
CA ALA A 126 -18.69 43.60 -65.99
C ALA A 126 -17.20 43.27 -65.80
N GLY A 127 -16.39 43.30 -66.87
CA GLY A 127 -15.00 42.86 -66.84
C GLY A 127 -14.84 41.36 -66.57
N ASP A 128 -13.74 41.00 -65.91
CA ASP A 128 -13.42 39.60 -65.57
C ASP A 128 -14.37 39.02 -64.53
N VAL A 129 -14.72 37.75 -64.73
CA VAL A 129 -15.71 37.02 -63.92
C VAL A 129 -15.00 36.14 -62.91
N GLN A 130 -15.38 36.22 -61.64
CA GLN A 130 -14.95 35.30 -60.59
C GLN A 130 -16.12 34.43 -60.13
N LEU A 131 -15.95 33.11 -60.19
CA LEU A 131 -16.94 32.13 -59.76
C LEU A 131 -16.37 31.24 -58.65
N HIS A 132 -17.11 31.16 -57.55
CA HIS A 132 -16.85 30.23 -56.44
C HIS A 132 -17.78 29.03 -56.58
N ILE A 133 -17.25 27.90 -57.03
CA ILE A 133 -18.05 26.70 -57.37
C ILE A 133 -17.64 25.55 -56.44
N PRO A 134 -18.54 25.05 -55.55
CA PRO A 134 -18.23 23.92 -54.70
C PRO A 134 -18.14 22.61 -55.48
N GLU A 135 -17.24 21.72 -55.06
CA GLU A 135 -16.92 20.52 -55.85
C GLU A 135 -17.96 19.41 -55.79
N PHE A 136 -18.77 19.37 -54.73
CA PHE A 136 -19.88 18.40 -54.61
C PHE A 136 -20.98 18.57 -55.69
N LEU A 137 -20.91 19.61 -56.52
CA LEU A 137 -21.92 19.86 -57.56
C LEU A 137 -21.87 18.82 -58.67
N MET A 138 -23.04 18.22 -58.92
CA MET A 138 -23.22 17.26 -59.99
C MET A 138 -23.09 17.92 -61.38
N PRO A 139 -22.55 17.21 -62.38
CA PRO A 139 -22.63 17.61 -63.78
C PRO A 139 -24.04 17.99 -64.21
N GLY A 140 -24.16 19.07 -64.99
CA GLY A 140 -25.41 19.71 -65.38
C GLY A 140 -25.71 21.02 -64.64
N ALA A 141 -24.96 21.35 -63.57
CA ALA A 141 -25.05 22.66 -62.91
C ALA A 141 -24.74 23.81 -63.88
N ARG A 142 -25.50 24.91 -63.79
CA ARG A 142 -25.45 26.07 -64.69
C ARG A 142 -25.13 27.35 -63.91
N PHE A 143 -24.28 28.21 -64.48
CA PHE A 143 -23.87 29.48 -63.89
C PHE A 143 -24.00 30.60 -64.92
N THR A 144 -24.72 31.67 -64.60
CA THR A 144 -24.93 32.79 -65.53
C THR A 144 -23.65 33.60 -65.71
N LEU A 145 -23.25 33.82 -66.97
CA LEU A 145 -22.15 34.70 -67.34
C LEU A 145 -22.69 36.07 -67.80
N PRO A 146 -21.89 37.16 -67.73
CA PRO A 146 -22.31 38.46 -68.20
C PRO A 146 -22.45 38.49 -69.73
N ASN A 147 -23.42 39.25 -70.23
CA ASN A 147 -23.50 39.59 -71.64
C ASN A 147 -22.41 40.62 -72.00
N ALA A 148 -21.81 40.47 -73.17
CA ALA A 148 -21.13 41.57 -73.83
C ALA A 148 -22.15 42.56 -74.43
N GLN A 149 -21.68 43.77 -74.70
CA GLN A 149 -22.42 44.84 -75.35
C GLN A 149 -21.65 45.30 -76.58
N ASP A 150 -22.37 45.60 -77.65
CA ASP A 150 -21.84 46.27 -78.83
C ASP A 150 -22.70 47.51 -79.13
N ALA A 151 -22.10 48.52 -79.75
CA ALA A 151 -22.75 49.80 -80.02
C ALA A 151 -23.34 49.89 -81.44
N ASP A 152 -22.81 49.08 -82.35
CA ASP A 152 -23.23 48.96 -83.76
C ASP A 152 -24.69 48.44 -83.87
N GLU A 153 -25.20 48.26 -85.08
CA GLU A 153 -26.59 47.86 -85.36
C GLU A 153 -26.73 46.57 -86.19
N GLY A 154 -27.91 45.96 -86.16
CA GLY A 154 -28.26 44.84 -87.05
C GLY A 154 -27.32 43.63 -86.92
N SER A 155 -26.62 43.28 -88.01
CA SER A 155 -25.66 42.18 -88.03
C SER A 155 -24.34 42.50 -87.32
N ASN A 156 -23.97 43.77 -87.24
CA ASN A 156 -22.75 44.23 -86.58
C ASN A 156 -22.95 44.17 -85.07
N ALA A 157 -24.15 44.52 -84.58
CA ALA A 157 -24.56 44.28 -83.18
C ALA A 157 -24.72 42.79 -82.78
N MET A 158 -24.75 41.86 -83.73
CA MET A 158 -25.20 40.48 -83.47
C MET A 158 -24.08 39.63 -82.84
N LEU A 159 -24.15 39.46 -81.52
CA LEU A 159 -23.13 38.74 -80.75
C LEU A 159 -23.28 37.22 -80.78
N SER A 160 -22.16 36.55 -81.02
CA SER A 160 -21.95 35.11 -80.84
C SER A 160 -20.92 34.89 -79.73
N TYR A 161 -21.19 33.95 -78.81
CA TYR A 161 -20.31 33.68 -77.68
C TYR A 161 -19.57 32.35 -77.86
N SER A 162 -18.31 32.31 -77.41
CA SER A 162 -17.49 31.11 -77.37
C SER A 162 -16.63 31.07 -76.11
N LEU A 163 -16.25 29.88 -75.67
CA LEU A 163 -15.48 29.65 -74.45
C LEU A 163 -14.20 28.89 -74.79
N SER A 164 -13.09 29.25 -74.15
CA SER A 164 -11.82 28.54 -74.26
C SER A 164 -11.96 27.04 -73.94
N PRO A 165 -11.27 26.13 -74.65
CA PRO A 165 -11.42 24.67 -74.46
C PRO A 165 -11.21 24.22 -73.02
N SER A 166 -12.16 23.45 -72.48
CA SER A 166 -12.14 22.91 -71.12
C SER A 166 -12.68 21.48 -71.10
N GLN A 167 -12.26 20.68 -70.11
CA GLN A 167 -12.79 19.32 -69.88
C GLN A 167 -13.93 19.28 -68.86
N HIS A 168 -14.10 20.34 -68.06
CA HIS A 168 -15.07 20.38 -66.96
C HIS A 168 -16.24 21.33 -67.25
N PHE A 169 -16.08 22.25 -68.19
CA PHE A 169 -17.06 23.29 -68.47
C PHE A 169 -17.29 23.44 -69.97
N ARG A 170 -18.55 23.61 -70.37
CA ARG A 170 -18.90 24.14 -71.69
C ARG A 170 -19.70 25.42 -71.56
N LEU A 171 -19.84 26.11 -72.69
CA LEU A 171 -20.81 27.17 -72.87
C LEU A 171 -22.14 26.58 -73.35
N ASP A 172 -23.24 27.15 -72.87
CA ASP A 172 -24.60 26.95 -73.34
C ASP A 172 -25.28 28.32 -73.43
N MET A 173 -26.35 28.46 -74.21
CA MET A 173 -27.09 29.74 -74.31
C MET A 173 -28.44 29.61 -73.60
N GLY A 174 -28.63 30.41 -72.56
CA GLY A 174 -29.92 30.56 -71.88
C GLY A 174 -30.77 31.61 -72.60
N SER A 175 -32.10 31.44 -72.58
CA SER A 175 -33.06 32.40 -73.14
C SER A 175 -33.89 33.06 -72.03
N ARG A 176 -34.01 34.39 -72.06
CA ARG A 176 -34.87 35.17 -71.17
C ARG A 176 -36.33 35.18 -71.66
N VAL A 177 -37.24 35.61 -70.79
CA VAL A 177 -38.68 35.71 -71.08
C VAL A 177 -38.99 36.74 -72.18
N ASP A 178 -38.12 37.73 -72.38
CA ASP A 178 -38.18 38.72 -73.47
C ASP A 178 -37.62 38.21 -74.81
N GLY A 179 -37.11 36.97 -74.86
CA GLY A 179 -36.49 36.36 -76.04
C GLY A 179 -35.01 36.68 -76.23
N SER A 180 -34.38 37.49 -75.36
CA SER A 180 -32.93 37.74 -75.42
C SER A 180 -32.13 36.56 -74.87
N GLU A 181 -30.99 36.26 -75.48
CA GLU A 181 -30.10 35.19 -75.04
C GLU A 181 -29.00 35.70 -74.08
N TYR A 182 -28.46 34.81 -73.27
CA TYR A 182 -27.34 35.06 -72.37
C TYR A 182 -26.45 33.82 -72.22
N PRO A 183 -25.12 33.98 -72.06
CA PRO A 183 -24.22 32.85 -71.89
C PRO A 183 -24.38 32.20 -70.51
N GLU A 184 -24.43 30.87 -70.48
CA GLU A 184 -24.38 30.05 -69.27
C GLU A 184 -23.15 29.13 -69.32
N LEU A 185 -22.39 29.10 -68.23
CA LEU A 185 -21.36 28.09 -68.02
C LEU A 185 -22.03 26.82 -67.48
N VAL A 186 -21.84 25.68 -68.15
CA VAL A 186 -22.42 24.40 -67.74
C VAL A 186 -21.31 23.43 -67.33
N LEU A 187 -21.43 22.88 -66.12
CA LEU A 187 -20.51 21.87 -65.58
C LEU A 187 -20.73 20.52 -66.29
N GLU A 188 -19.74 20.01 -67.01
CA GLU A 188 -19.80 18.71 -67.72
C GLU A 188 -19.21 17.54 -66.92
N ARG A 189 -18.27 17.83 -66.02
CA ARG A 189 -17.60 16.83 -65.18
C ARG A 189 -17.48 17.38 -63.77
N ALA A 190 -17.58 16.51 -62.77
CA ALA A 190 -17.36 16.88 -61.38
C ALA A 190 -16.01 17.60 -61.21
N LEU A 191 -15.96 18.50 -60.23
CA LEU A 191 -14.73 19.16 -59.80
C LEU A 191 -14.11 18.34 -58.66
N ASP A 192 -12.85 18.66 -58.38
CA ASP A 192 -11.96 17.95 -57.46
C ASP A 192 -10.85 18.97 -57.14
N ARG A 193 -10.96 19.63 -55.98
CA ARG A 193 -10.12 20.76 -55.57
C ARG A 193 -8.71 20.27 -55.22
N GLU A 194 -8.60 19.11 -54.59
CA GLU A 194 -7.34 18.44 -54.20
C GLU A 194 -6.47 18.19 -55.44
N ARG A 195 -7.11 17.86 -56.57
CA ARG A 195 -6.46 17.78 -57.87
C ARG A 195 -6.28 19.13 -58.55
N ARG A 196 -7.27 20.02 -58.52
CA ARG A 196 -7.19 21.35 -59.16
C ARG A 196 -8.15 22.39 -58.57
N ALA A 197 -7.67 23.14 -57.58
CA ALA A 197 -8.42 24.24 -56.94
C ALA A 197 -8.79 25.45 -57.85
N THR A 198 -8.23 25.60 -59.06
CA THR A 198 -8.52 26.76 -59.92
C THR A 198 -8.49 26.46 -61.42
N HIS A 199 -9.54 26.91 -62.11
CA HIS A 199 -9.64 26.91 -63.57
C HIS A 199 -9.66 28.35 -64.09
N LEU A 200 -8.88 28.62 -65.13
CA LEU A 200 -8.86 29.91 -65.83
C LEU A 200 -9.35 29.65 -67.25
N LEU A 201 -10.45 30.29 -67.61
CA LEU A 201 -11.08 30.20 -68.93
C LEU A 201 -11.19 31.61 -69.53
N VAL A 202 -11.40 31.69 -70.85
CA VAL A 202 -11.67 32.95 -71.57
C VAL A 202 -13.02 32.83 -72.24
N LEU A 203 -13.90 33.80 -71.99
CA LEU A 203 -15.17 33.99 -72.68
C LEU A 203 -14.98 35.05 -73.77
N THR A 204 -15.14 34.66 -75.03
CA THR A 204 -14.99 35.54 -76.19
C THR A 204 -16.36 35.82 -76.78
N ALA A 205 -16.76 37.09 -76.84
CA ALA A 205 -17.89 37.56 -77.63
C ALA A 205 -17.40 38.06 -78.99
N ARG A 206 -18.10 37.70 -80.07
CA ARG A 206 -17.73 38.04 -81.45
C ARG A 206 -18.94 38.51 -82.22
N ASP A 207 -18.82 39.64 -82.91
CA ASP A 207 -19.86 40.20 -83.76
C ASP A 207 -20.13 39.40 -85.06
N GLY A 208 -21.18 39.80 -85.78
CA GLY A 208 -21.51 39.29 -87.12
C GLY A 208 -20.94 40.14 -88.27
N GLY A 209 -20.04 41.08 -87.97
CA GLY A 209 -19.50 42.06 -88.91
C GLY A 209 -18.49 41.51 -89.93
N LEU A 210 -18.10 42.36 -90.88
CA LEU A 210 -17.08 42.05 -91.89
C LEU A 210 -16.15 43.27 -92.09
N PRO A 211 -14.93 43.27 -91.51
CA PRO A 211 -14.31 42.20 -90.72
C PRO A 211 -14.96 42.02 -89.34
N ALA A 212 -15.07 40.77 -88.89
CA ALA A 212 -15.63 40.49 -87.58
C ALA A 212 -14.64 40.84 -86.46
N ARG A 213 -15.13 41.44 -85.38
CA ARG A 213 -14.35 41.87 -84.20
C ARG A 213 -14.85 41.13 -82.95
N SER A 214 -14.08 41.22 -81.88
CA SER A 214 -14.31 40.41 -80.67
C SER A 214 -13.75 41.06 -79.43
N GLY A 215 -14.39 40.80 -78.30
CA GLY A 215 -13.87 41.10 -76.97
C GLY A 215 -13.82 39.85 -76.10
N ASP A 216 -12.87 39.86 -75.16
CA ASP A 216 -12.61 38.76 -74.23
C ASP A 216 -12.88 39.20 -72.79
N ALA A 217 -13.33 38.26 -71.95
CA ALA A 217 -13.35 38.37 -70.50
C ALA A 217 -12.76 37.09 -69.87
N GLN A 218 -11.92 37.25 -68.84
CA GLN A 218 -11.36 36.10 -68.12
C GLN A 218 -12.38 35.56 -67.11
N VAL A 219 -12.70 34.27 -67.20
CA VAL A 219 -13.54 33.56 -66.23
C VAL A 219 -12.64 32.75 -65.32
N THR A 220 -12.42 33.26 -64.11
CA THR A 220 -11.65 32.61 -63.05
C THR A 220 -12.59 31.84 -62.13
N ILE A 221 -12.42 30.52 -62.10
CA ILE A 221 -13.22 29.61 -61.29
C ILE A 221 -12.34 29.07 -60.18
N THR A 222 -12.64 29.48 -58.95
CA THR A 222 -12.06 28.90 -57.74
C THR A 222 -12.99 27.80 -57.24
N VAL A 223 -12.46 26.58 -57.09
CA VAL A 223 -13.22 25.46 -56.55
C VAL A 223 -13.32 25.63 -55.03
N VAL A 224 -14.53 25.53 -54.48
CA VAL A 224 -14.76 25.66 -53.04
C VAL A 224 -14.74 24.29 -52.38
N ASP A 225 -13.86 24.17 -51.40
CA ASP A 225 -13.62 22.98 -50.59
C ASP A 225 -14.87 22.43 -49.90
N SER A 226 -14.98 21.10 -49.92
CA SER A 226 -16.07 20.32 -49.36
C SER A 226 -15.48 19.14 -48.59
N ASN A 227 -15.98 18.84 -47.39
CA ASN A 227 -15.43 17.80 -46.52
C ASN A 227 -15.77 16.37 -47.02
N ASP A 228 -15.18 15.95 -48.15
CA ASP A 228 -15.44 14.67 -48.81
C ASP A 228 -14.32 13.63 -48.59
N ASN A 229 -13.13 14.06 -48.16
CA ASN A 229 -12.09 13.18 -47.66
C ASN A 229 -12.22 12.98 -46.15
N ALA A 230 -11.84 11.79 -45.69
CA ALA A 230 -11.81 11.46 -44.26
C ALA A 230 -10.34 11.35 -43.80
N PRO A 231 -10.01 11.73 -42.55
CA PRO A 231 -8.63 11.68 -42.08
C PRO A 231 -8.04 10.27 -42.17
N VAL A 232 -6.89 10.08 -42.81
CA VAL A 232 -6.26 8.75 -42.99
C VAL A 232 -5.05 8.60 -42.08
N PHE A 233 -5.05 7.59 -41.21
CA PHE A 233 -3.87 7.26 -40.38
C PHE A 233 -2.71 6.69 -41.21
N GLU A 234 -1.47 7.05 -40.86
CA GLU A 234 -0.24 6.49 -41.45
C GLU A 234 -0.18 4.96 -41.31
N ARG A 235 -0.75 4.42 -40.22
CA ARG A 235 -0.75 3.00 -39.86
C ARG A 235 -2.12 2.57 -39.34
N THR A 236 -2.57 1.41 -39.79
CA THR A 236 -3.83 0.81 -39.32
C THR A 236 -3.70 0.16 -37.93
N VAL A 237 -2.49 -0.26 -37.54
CA VAL A 237 -2.19 -0.86 -36.24
C VAL A 237 -0.92 -0.26 -35.65
N TYR A 238 -0.98 0.16 -34.39
CA TYR A 238 0.16 0.58 -33.56
C TYR A 238 0.36 -0.44 -32.44
N ARG A 239 1.57 -1.00 -32.32
CA ARG A 239 1.94 -1.96 -31.27
C ARG A 239 3.10 -1.42 -30.44
N THR A 240 3.02 -1.58 -29.13
CA THR A 240 4.09 -1.24 -28.20
C THR A 240 4.07 -2.16 -26.98
N ARG A 241 5.21 -2.33 -26.31
CA ARG A 241 5.36 -3.09 -25.07
C ARG A 241 5.71 -2.13 -23.94
N VAL A 242 5.00 -2.21 -22.82
CA VAL A 242 5.02 -1.20 -21.76
C VAL A 242 5.16 -1.88 -20.39
N PRO A 243 6.08 -1.45 -19.52
CA PRO A 243 6.15 -1.93 -18.14
C PRO A 243 4.82 -1.72 -17.41
N GLU A 244 4.37 -2.68 -16.59
CA GLU A 244 3.13 -2.50 -15.80
C GLU A 244 3.21 -1.35 -14.79
N THR A 245 4.41 -1.08 -14.30
CA THR A 245 4.78 0.03 -13.40
C THR A 245 4.88 1.39 -14.09
N ALA A 246 4.56 1.48 -15.39
CA ALA A 246 4.65 2.74 -16.15
C ALA A 246 3.78 3.84 -15.53
N PRO A 247 4.37 5.00 -15.14
CA PRO A 247 3.64 6.05 -14.44
C PRO A 247 2.61 6.74 -15.34
N ASN A 248 1.57 7.29 -14.72
CA ASN A 248 0.57 8.11 -15.41
C ASN A 248 1.27 9.29 -16.14
N GLY A 249 0.91 9.48 -17.41
CA GLY A 249 1.54 10.45 -18.31
C GLY A 249 2.61 9.85 -19.24
N THR A 250 3.05 8.60 -19.03
CA THR A 250 4.01 7.92 -19.93
C THR A 250 3.48 7.91 -21.36
N VAL A 251 4.27 8.44 -22.31
CA VAL A 251 3.94 8.46 -23.74
C VAL A 251 4.22 7.07 -24.32
N LEU A 252 3.20 6.46 -24.93
CA LEU A 252 3.28 5.13 -25.52
C LEU A 252 3.78 5.19 -26.98
N PHE A 253 3.18 6.11 -27.73
CA PHE A 253 3.50 6.44 -29.12
C PHE A 253 2.72 7.70 -29.52
N ARG A 254 3.06 8.25 -30.67
CA ARG A 254 2.32 9.33 -31.32
C ARG A 254 1.65 8.77 -32.56
N VAL A 255 0.32 8.84 -32.62
CA VAL A 255 -0.42 8.54 -33.86
C VAL A 255 -0.38 9.76 -34.78
N GLN A 256 -0.39 9.51 -36.09
CA GLN A 256 -0.48 10.55 -37.09
C GLN A 256 -1.49 10.15 -38.16
N ALA A 257 -2.32 11.11 -38.56
CA ALA A 257 -3.22 11.03 -39.69
C ALA A 257 -3.04 12.27 -40.58
N SER A 258 -3.43 12.16 -41.83
CA SER A 258 -3.41 13.20 -42.86
C SER A 258 -4.77 13.33 -43.51
N ASP A 259 -5.16 14.55 -43.81
CA ASP A 259 -6.41 14.91 -44.48
C ASP A 259 -6.06 15.97 -45.54
N PRO A 260 -6.50 15.82 -46.81
CA PRO A 260 -6.13 16.72 -47.89
C PRO A 260 -7.00 17.98 -48.00
N ASP A 261 -8.15 18.02 -47.32
CA ASP A 261 -9.15 19.08 -47.43
C ASP A 261 -8.65 20.42 -46.84
N GLU A 262 -9.34 21.52 -47.12
CA GLU A 262 -8.91 22.86 -46.74
C GLU A 262 -9.42 23.30 -45.35
N GLY A 263 -8.64 24.16 -44.68
CA GLY A 263 -9.10 24.93 -43.54
C GLY A 263 -9.51 24.08 -42.33
N SER A 264 -10.82 24.02 -42.05
CA SER A 264 -11.40 23.19 -40.97
C SER A 264 -11.59 21.74 -41.39
N ASN A 265 -11.78 21.48 -42.68
CA ASN A 265 -12.08 20.15 -43.21
C ASN A 265 -10.80 19.29 -43.17
N GLY A 266 -9.64 19.84 -43.56
CA GLY A 266 -8.34 19.16 -43.35
C GLY A 266 -7.82 19.11 -41.90
N LYS A 267 -8.57 19.63 -40.92
CA LYS A 267 -8.02 19.89 -39.57
C LYS A 267 -8.40 18.83 -38.55
N ILE A 268 -7.46 17.91 -38.35
CA ILE A 268 -7.67 16.71 -37.54
C ILE A 268 -7.63 16.97 -36.03
N ARG A 269 -8.58 16.37 -35.32
CA ARG A 269 -8.56 16.12 -33.87
C ARG A 269 -8.51 14.62 -33.58
N TYR A 270 -7.66 14.25 -32.63
CA TYR A 270 -7.54 12.87 -32.14
C TYR A 270 -8.39 12.66 -30.89
N SER A 271 -9.00 11.49 -30.76
CA SER A 271 -9.71 11.08 -29.55
C SER A 271 -9.68 9.55 -29.39
N LEU A 272 -10.06 9.05 -28.21
CA LEU A 272 -10.21 7.60 -28.03
C LEU A 272 -11.57 7.17 -28.58
N SER A 273 -11.57 6.32 -29.61
CA SER A 273 -12.78 5.92 -30.34
C SER A 273 -13.79 5.20 -29.45
N ASN A 274 -15.07 5.37 -29.80
CA ASN A 274 -16.15 4.71 -29.09
C ASN A 274 -16.10 3.16 -29.15
N SER A 275 -15.41 2.60 -30.14
CA SER A 275 -15.14 1.16 -30.27
C SER A 275 -14.24 0.60 -29.15
N THR A 276 -13.50 1.46 -28.43
CA THR A 276 -12.71 1.04 -27.26
C THR A 276 -13.61 0.63 -26.10
N GLN A 277 -13.42 -0.58 -25.58
CA GLN A 277 -14.17 -1.11 -24.43
C GLN A 277 -14.16 -0.13 -23.26
N GLY A 278 -15.32 0.11 -22.63
CA GLY A 278 -15.48 1.12 -21.57
C GLY A 278 -14.48 0.98 -20.41
N LYS A 279 -14.10 -0.26 -20.03
CA LYS A 279 -13.08 -0.52 -19.00
C LYS A 279 -11.68 -0.06 -19.40
N LEU A 280 -11.34 -0.09 -20.68
CA LEU A 280 -10.02 0.29 -21.20
C LEU A 280 -9.86 1.80 -21.40
N ARG A 281 -10.97 2.53 -21.57
CA ARG A 281 -10.94 3.98 -21.83
C ARG A 281 -10.31 4.82 -20.72
N ARG A 282 -10.27 4.31 -19.49
CA ARG A 282 -9.63 5.00 -18.35
C ARG A 282 -8.11 4.79 -18.28
N HIS A 283 -7.56 3.80 -18.98
CA HIS A 283 -6.13 3.48 -18.94
C HIS A 283 -5.32 4.28 -19.97
N PHE A 284 -5.98 4.87 -20.98
CA PHE A 284 -5.33 5.64 -22.05
C PHE A 284 -5.93 7.04 -22.20
N HIS A 285 -5.06 8.02 -22.44
CA HIS A 285 -5.43 9.38 -22.81
C HIS A 285 -4.80 9.74 -24.15
N VAL A 286 -5.58 10.25 -25.10
CA VAL A 286 -5.10 10.70 -26.41
C VAL A 286 -5.09 12.23 -26.43
N HIS A 287 -3.94 12.84 -26.67
CA HIS A 287 -3.84 14.30 -26.74
C HIS A 287 -4.41 14.82 -28.07
N PRO A 288 -5.42 15.71 -28.05
CA PRO A 288 -6.32 15.91 -29.19
C PRO A 288 -5.71 16.62 -30.40
N ARG A 289 -4.53 17.25 -30.27
CA ARG A 289 -3.84 17.93 -31.39
C ARG A 289 -2.53 17.26 -31.80
N SER A 290 -1.75 16.76 -30.84
CA SER A 290 -0.45 16.13 -31.16
C SER A 290 -0.57 14.66 -31.55
N GLY A 291 -1.66 13.98 -31.21
CA GLY A 291 -1.81 12.54 -31.44
C GLY A 291 -1.02 11.67 -30.45
N GLU A 292 -0.45 12.24 -29.39
CA GLU A 292 0.23 11.44 -28.37
C GLU A 292 -0.77 10.60 -27.56
N VAL A 293 -0.55 9.29 -27.54
CA VAL A 293 -1.27 8.36 -26.68
C VAL A 293 -0.44 8.13 -25.42
N ARG A 294 -1.03 8.37 -24.26
CA ARG A 294 -0.39 8.30 -22.94
C ARG A 294 -1.11 7.35 -22.00
N VAL A 295 -0.38 6.76 -21.07
CA VAL A 295 -0.94 6.04 -19.92
C VAL A 295 -1.70 7.04 -19.03
N ALA A 296 -2.94 6.72 -18.67
CA ALA A 296 -3.79 7.55 -17.81
C ALA A 296 -4.12 6.90 -16.45
N ALA A 297 -4.00 5.57 -16.36
CA ALA A 297 -4.12 4.78 -15.15
C ALA A 297 -3.36 3.46 -15.33
N SER A 298 -3.11 2.73 -14.24
CA SER A 298 -2.49 1.38 -14.25
C SER A 298 -3.13 0.49 -15.33
N LEU A 299 -2.26 -0.14 -16.13
CA LEU A 299 -2.66 -0.91 -17.32
C LEU A 299 -3.30 -2.26 -16.98
N GLY A 300 -3.10 -2.75 -15.75
CA GLY A 300 -3.50 -4.09 -15.32
C GLY A 300 -2.30 -5.04 -15.21
N PRO A 301 -2.55 -6.33 -14.97
CA PRO A 301 -1.49 -7.32 -14.73
C PRO A 301 -0.63 -7.59 -15.97
N PRO A 302 0.55 -8.20 -15.79
CA PRO A 302 1.49 -8.44 -16.88
C PRO A 302 1.02 -9.57 -17.80
N GLU A 303 1.66 -9.66 -18.98
CA GLU A 303 1.25 -10.50 -20.12
C GLU A 303 -0.16 -10.19 -20.68
N THR A 304 -0.84 -9.14 -20.20
CA THR A 304 -2.09 -8.68 -20.82
C THR A 304 -1.84 -7.90 -22.11
N VAL A 305 -2.66 -8.18 -23.13
CA VAL A 305 -2.69 -7.43 -24.39
C VAL A 305 -3.93 -6.56 -24.39
N LEU A 306 -3.73 -5.24 -24.30
CA LEU A 306 -4.80 -4.26 -24.28
C LEU A 306 -5.10 -3.79 -25.70
N GLU A 307 -6.33 -4.04 -26.15
CA GLU A 307 -6.82 -3.61 -27.45
C GLU A 307 -7.69 -2.35 -27.32
N ALA A 308 -7.24 -1.25 -27.93
CA ALA A 308 -7.96 0.02 -27.99
C ALA A 308 -8.02 0.57 -29.42
N TYR A 309 -8.84 1.58 -29.64
CA TYR A 309 -9.05 2.21 -30.94
C TYR A 309 -8.95 3.72 -30.79
N VAL A 310 -8.11 4.37 -31.60
CA VAL A 310 -8.02 5.84 -31.69
C VAL A 310 -8.82 6.30 -32.89
N GLU A 311 -9.56 7.39 -32.73
CA GLU A 311 -10.32 8.06 -33.77
C GLU A 311 -9.60 9.34 -34.18
N ALA A 312 -9.40 9.53 -35.49
CA ALA A 312 -9.04 10.82 -36.08
C ALA A 312 -10.30 11.33 -36.76
N ARG A 313 -10.72 12.55 -36.41
CA ARG A 313 -11.90 13.23 -36.91
C ARG A 313 -11.52 14.64 -37.31
N ASP A 314 -12.00 15.12 -38.44
CA ASP A 314 -11.79 16.51 -38.87
C ASP A 314 -12.58 17.52 -38.00
N GLU A 315 -12.46 18.82 -38.31
CA GLU A 315 -13.29 19.89 -37.72
C GLU A 315 -14.34 20.41 -38.73
N GLY A 316 -14.67 19.62 -39.75
CA GLY A 316 -15.67 19.96 -40.78
C GLY A 316 -17.11 19.96 -40.26
N ALA A 317 -17.97 20.70 -40.95
CA ALA A 317 -19.38 20.85 -40.55
C ALA A 317 -20.15 19.51 -40.52
N PHE A 318 -19.77 18.58 -41.40
CA PHE A 318 -20.28 17.20 -41.44
C PHE A 318 -19.14 16.20 -41.18
N SER A 319 -18.48 16.34 -40.03
CA SER A 319 -17.18 15.70 -39.79
C SER A 319 -17.11 14.21 -40.09
N LEU A 320 -16.11 13.84 -40.89
CA LEU A 320 -15.72 12.49 -41.21
C LEU A 320 -14.67 12.01 -40.20
N ALA A 321 -14.53 10.68 -40.09
CA ALA A 321 -13.62 10.09 -39.12
C ALA A 321 -13.14 8.70 -39.57
N SER A 322 -11.89 8.39 -39.23
CA SER A 322 -11.32 7.05 -39.34
C SER A 322 -10.86 6.53 -37.98
N THR A 323 -10.51 5.24 -37.92
CA THR A 323 -9.99 4.62 -36.70
C THR A 323 -8.74 3.80 -36.96
N ALA A 324 -7.81 3.80 -36.00
CA ALA A 324 -6.63 2.94 -35.97
C ALA A 324 -6.61 2.09 -34.70
N LYS A 325 -6.13 0.86 -34.82
CA LYS A 325 -6.06 -0.12 -33.74
C LYS A 325 -4.78 0.04 -32.92
N LEU A 326 -4.91 -0.02 -31.61
CA LEU A 326 -3.81 -0.02 -30.65
C LEU A 326 -3.69 -1.41 -30.01
N LEU A 327 -2.46 -1.91 -29.91
CA LEU A 327 -2.10 -3.12 -29.18
C LEU A 327 -0.98 -2.78 -28.19
N VAL A 328 -1.34 -2.69 -26.92
CA VAL A 328 -0.41 -2.39 -25.83
C VAL A 328 -0.18 -3.67 -25.03
N GLU A 329 1.04 -4.18 -25.05
CA GLU A 329 1.43 -5.42 -24.37
C GLU A 329 2.08 -5.06 -23.03
N VAL A 330 1.46 -5.47 -21.93
CA VAL A 330 1.96 -5.19 -20.59
C VAL A 330 3.11 -6.15 -20.26
N ALA A 331 4.27 -5.59 -19.94
CA ALA A 331 5.46 -6.31 -19.57
C ALA A 331 5.60 -6.42 -18.05
N ASP A 332 5.82 -7.65 -17.61
CA ASP A 332 6.24 -8.02 -16.27
C ASP A 332 7.50 -7.25 -15.85
N VAL A 333 7.48 -6.69 -14.64
CA VAL A 333 8.62 -6.06 -13.97
C VAL A 333 8.79 -6.73 -12.62
N ASN A 334 10.04 -6.87 -12.15
CA ASN A 334 10.31 -7.39 -10.82
C ASN A 334 10.01 -6.32 -9.75
N ASP A 335 8.73 -6.11 -9.43
CA ASP A 335 8.25 -5.09 -8.49
C ASP A 335 7.56 -5.65 -7.24
N HIS A 336 7.31 -6.96 -7.18
CA HIS A 336 6.93 -7.67 -5.96
C HIS A 336 8.13 -8.40 -5.36
N ALA A 337 8.22 -8.41 -4.03
CA ALA A 337 9.24 -9.16 -3.32
C ALA A 337 8.65 -10.48 -2.79
N PRO A 338 9.44 -11.57 -2.70
CA PRO A 338 8.94 -12.87 -2.25
C PRO A 338 8.25 -12.84 -0.87
N GLU A 339 7.01 -13.28 -0.78
CA GLU A 339 6.29 -13.43 0.49
C GLU A 339 6.60 -14.80 1.15
N VAL A 340 7.16 -14.78 2.35
CA VAL A 340 7.46 -15.98 3.15
C VAL A 340 6.38 -16.21 4.20
N ASN A 341 5.45 -17.12 3.89
CA ASN A 341 4.33 -17.47 4.76
C ASN A 341 4.62 -18.75 5.57
N LEU A 342 4.61 -18.65 6.90
CA LEU A 342 4.78 -19.77 7.83
C LEU A 342 3.44 -20.51 8.00
N LEU A 343 3.41 -21.81 7.71
CA LEU A 343 2.19 -22.62 7.78
C LEU A 343 2.09 -23.38 9.10
N THR A 344 3.22 -23.89 9.59
CA THR A 344 3.31 -24.65 10.84
C THR A 344 4.71 -24.49 11.42
N LEU A 345 4.77 -24.36 12.74
CA LEU A 345 6.01 -24.35 13.53
C LEU A 345 5.79 -25.27 14.73
N SER A 346 6.56 -26.36 14.77
CA SER A 346 6.68 -27.26 15.91
C SER A 346 7.72 -26.67 16.86
N SER A 347 7.29 -25.84 17.81
CA SER A 347 8.14 -25.28 18.87
C SER A 347 7.40 -25.40 20.21
N PRO A 348 8.05 -25.86 21.29
CA PRO A 348 9.47 -26.24 21.37
C PRO A 348 9.79 -27.57 20.66
N VAL A 349 11.07 -27.78 20.33
CA VAL A 349 11.63 -28.98 19.70
C VAL A 349 12.46 -29.73 20.72
N SER A 350 12.17 -31.01 20.98
CA SER A 350 12.97 -31.87 21.87
C SER A 350 14.44 -31.90 21.46
N GLU A 351 15.38 -31.84 22.39
CA GLU A 351 16.81 -31.86 22.04
C GLU A 351 17.30 -33.23 21.53
N ASP A 352 16.69 -34.30 22.00
CA ASP A 352 16.89 -35.67 21.50
C ASP A 352 16.32 -35.90 20.07
N ALA A 353 15.77 -34.86 19.43
CA ALA A 353 15.22 -34.94 18.09
C ALA A 353 16.28 -35.33 17.05
N ALA A 354 16.08 -36.50 16.43
CA ALA A 354 16.97 -37.02 15.41
C ALA A 354 17.20 -36.03 14.24
N VAL A 355 18.41 -36.07 13.67
CA VAL A 355 18.78 -35.28 12.49
C VAL A 355 17.83 -35.58 11.32
N GLY A 356 17.29 -34.53 10.70
CA GLY A 356 16.26 -34.60 9.67
C GLY A 356 14.83 -34.49 10.19
N THR A 357 14.62 -34.19 11.47
CA THR A 357 13.29 -33.90 12.04
C THR A 357 12.77 -32.57 11.48
N VAL A 358 11.51 -32.54 11.01
CA VAL A 358 10.89 -31.34 10.43
C VAL A 358 10.32 -30.45 11.53
N ILE A 359 10.85 -29.24 11.63
CA ILE A 359 10.48 -28.24 12.64
C ILE A 359 9.41 -27.27 12.11
N ALA A 360 9.56 -26.81 10.86
CA ALA A 360 8.63 -25.85 10.28
C ALA A 360 8.31 -26.15 8.82
N LEU A 361 7.10 -25.77 8.41
CA LEU A 361 6.67 -25.78 7.02
C LEU A 361 6.36 -24.35 6.57
N LEU A 362 6.97 -23.95 5.46
CA LEU A 362 6.87 -22.62 4.87
C LEU A 362 6.32 -22.74 3.46
N SER A 363 5.50 -21.78 3.04
CA SER A 363 5.17 -21.56 1.63
C SER A 363 5.70 -20.20 1.23
N VAL A 364 6.43 -20.16 0.11
CA VAL A 364 6.98 -18.93 -0.43
C VAL A 364 6.27 -18.62 -1.75
N ARG A 365 5.80 -17.39 -1.90
CA ARG A 365 5.00 -16.96 -3.04
C ARG A 365 5.53 -15.65 -3.56
N ASP A 366 5.53 -15.52 -4.87
CA ASP A 366 5.79 -14.28 -5.54
C ASP A 366 4.60 -13.98 -6.46
N ALA A 367 4.35 -12.70 -6.73
CA ALA A 367 3.28 -12.25 -7.59
C ALA A 367 3.74 -12.06 -9.04
N ASP A 368 5.05 -11.85 -9.25
CA ASP A 368 5.65 -11.59 -10.55
C ASP A 368 5.73 -12.89 -11.39
N LEU A 369 5.96 -12.77 -12.70
CA LEU A 369 5.95 -13.91 -13.63
C LEU A 369 7.35 -14.41 -14.01
N GLY A 370 7.40 -15.62 -14.55
CA GLY A 370 8.61 -16.19 -15.15
C GLY A 370 9.83 -16.25 -14.21
N PRO A 371 10.96 -15.60 -14.53
CA PRO A 371 12.15 -15.57 -13.67
C PRO A 371 12.00 -14.62 -12.47
N ASN A 372 11.20 -13.56 -12.59
CA ASN A 372 10.92 -12.61 -11.53
C ASN A 372 10.13 -13.32 -10.42
N GLY A 373 9.07 -14.06 -10.78
CA GLY A 373 8.34 -14.91 -9.81
C GLY A 373 9.10 -16.12 -9.25
N LYS A 374 10.37 -16.35 -9.61
CA LYS A 374 11.09 -17.60 -9.29
C LYS A 374 11.99 -17.46 -8.08
N VAL A 375 11.48 -17.87 -6.92
CA VAL A 375 12.15 -17.69 -5.63
C VAL A 375 13.12 -18.83 -5.25
N VAL A 376 14.33 -18.45 -4.84
CA VAL A 376 15.32 -19.29 -4.16
C VAL A 376 15.36 -18.92 -2.68
N CYS A 377 15.17 -19.91 -1.80
CA CYS A 377 15.24 -19.71 -0.35
C CYS A 377 16.53 -20.29 0.24
N SER A 378 17.08 -19.59 1.22
CA SER A 378 18.27 -19.97 1.99
C SER A 378 18.03 -19.74 3.49
N VAL A 379 18.84 -20.36 4.33
CA VAL A 379 18.83 -20.18 5.79
C VAL A 379 20.21 -19.72 6.25
N SER A 380 20.27 -18.81 7.22
CA SER A 380 21.52 -18.33 7.81
C SER A 380 22.31 -19.46 8.46
N SER A 381 23.59 -19.60 8.15
CA SER A 381 24.49 -20.68 8.61
C SER A 381 24.92 -20.59 10.09
N GLY A 382 24.06 -20.06 10.97
CA GLY A 382 24.35 -19.80 12.38
C GLY A 382 23.90 -20.89 13.36
N GLY A 383 23.26 -21.98 12.90
CA GLY A 383 22.77 -23.06 13.75
C GLY A 383 22.54 -24.37 12.98
N PRO A 384 22.20 -25.47 13.68
CA PRO A 384 22.11 -26.82 13.14
C PRO A 384 20.81 -27.06 12.34
N PHE A 385 20.43 -26.14 11.46
CA PHE A 385 19.20 -26.19 10.68
C PHE A 385 19.44 -26.06 9.18
N LYS A 386 18.58 -26.72 8.41
CA LYS A 386 18.64 -26.73 6.96
C LYS A 386 17.27 -26.59 6.34
N LEU A 387 17.22 -25.82 5.27
CA LEU A 387 16.01 -25.66 4.47
C LEU A 387 16.04 -26.66 3.30
N LYS A 388 14.99 -27.47 3.17
CA LYS A 388 14.82 -28.41 2.06
C LYS A 388 13.60 -28.00 1.22
N PRO A 389 13.73 -27.79 -0.10
CA PRO A 389 12.56 -27.60 -0.96
C PRO A 389 11.76 -28.91 -1.03
N SER A 390 10.44 -28.79 -0.99
CA SER A 390 9.50 -29.92 -1.14
C SER A 390 8.89 -29.94 -2.55
N PHE A 391 7.82 -29.18 -2.78
CA PHE A 391 7.13 -29.03 -4.07
C PHE A 391 6.53 -27.61 -4.16
N ASP A 392 6.27 -27.08 -5.36
CA ASP A 392 5.56 -25.81 -5.62
C ASP A 392 5.88 -24.63 -4.66
N ASN A 393 7.16 -24.32 -4.47
CA ASN A 393 7.68 -23.28 -3.57
C ASN A 393 7.35 -23.47 -2.06
N TYR A 394 6.98 -24.68 -1.65
CA TYR A 394 6.94 -25.09 -0.24
C TYR A 394 8.31 -25.58 0.22
N TYR A 395 8.73 -25.14 1.40
CA TYR A 395 10.01 -25.45 2.02
C TYR A 395 9.80 -26.02 3.42
N SER A 396 10.58 -27.04 3.76
CA SER A 396 10.62 -27.64 5.09
C SER A 396 11.92 -27.23 5.79
N LEU A 397 11.83 -26.74 7.02
CA LEU A 397 12.98 -26.51 7.89
C LEU A 397 13.20 -27.78 8.71
N LEU A 398 14.43 -28.32 8.69
CA LEU A 398 14.81 -29.55 9.38
C LEU A 398 16.05 -29.33 10.26
N THR A 399 16.24 -30.19 11.26
CA THR A 399 17.53 -30.37 11.93
C THR A 399 18.57 -30.94 10.94
N ASP A 400 19.76 -30.34 10.89
CA ASP A 400 20.94 -30.83 10.12
C ASP A 400 22.06 -31.36 11.05
N GLY A 401 21.97 -31.06 12.35
CA GLY A 401 22.80 -31.59 13.42
C GLY A 401 21.98 -31.87 14.69
N PRO A 402 22.61 -32.40 15.76
CA PRO A 402 21.96 -32.57 17.06
C PRO A 402 21.60 -31.21 17.67
N LEU A 403 20.65 -31.24 18.62
CA LEU A 403 20.30 -30.12 19.48
C LEU A 403 20.79 -30.44 20.91
N ASP A 404 21.02 -29.39 21.70
CA ASP A 404 21.59 -29.41 23.05
C ASP A 404 21.10 -28.11 23.71
N ARG A 405 20.23 -28.21 24.72
CA ARG A 405 19.54 -27.10 25.37
C ARG A 405 20.43 -26.42 26.41
N GLU A 406 21.32 -27.17 27.06
CA GLU A 406 22.32 -26.67 28.00
C GLU A 406 23.32 -25.74 27.28
N GLN A 407 23.63 -26.04 26.02
CA GLN A 407 24.44 -25.20 25.15
C GLN A 407 23.63 -24.04 24.54
N VAL A 408 22.47 -24.31 23.91
CA VAL A 408 21.62 -23.27 23.29
C VAL A 408 20.12 -23.61 23.42
N SER A 409 19.43 -22.94 24.34
CA SER A 409 18.01 -23.15 24.60
C SER A 409 17.03 -22.51 23.60
N GLU A 410 17.46 -21.50 22.83
CA GLU A 410 16.64 -20.85 21.80
C GLU A 410 17.48 -20.42 20.59
N TYR A 411 16.99 -20.74 19.39
CA TYR A 411 17.61 -20.39 18.12
C TYR A 411 16.77 -19.37 17.33
N GLN A 412 17.44 -18.34 16.80
CA GLN A 412 16.84 -17.39 15.86
C GLN A 412 17.23 -17.75 14.43
N VAL A 413 16.38 -18.52 13.76
CA VAL A 413 16.62 -19.03 12.40
C VAL A 413 16.17 -17.98 11.38
N LEU A 414 17.14 -17.34 10.70
CA LEU A 414 16.86 -16.35 9.66
C LEU A 414 16.75 -17.02 8.28
N ILE A 415 15.57 -16.96 7.70
CA ILE A 415 15.28 -17.44 6.34
C ILE A 415 15.32 -16.24 5.39
N THR A 416 16.06 -16.38 4.30
CA THR A 416 16.13 -15.37 3.22
C THR A 416 15.54 -15.97 1.96
N ALA A 417 14.45 -15.39 1.46
CA ALA A 417 13.87 -15.70 0.17
C ALA A 417 14.28 -14.60 -0.82
N SER A 418 14.88 -14.96 -1.95
CA SER A 418 15.27 -14.02 -3.01
C SER A 418 14.67 -14.49 -4.33
N ASP A 419 14.11 -13.58 -5.10
CA ASP A 419 13.68 -13.86 -6.46
C ASP A 419 14.87 -14.04 -7.44
N GLY A 420 14.54 -14.31 -8.71
CA GLY A 420 15.47 -14.37 -9.84
C GLY A 420 15.51 -13.10 -10.69
N GLY A 421 15.01 -11.98 -10.17
CA GLY A 421 14.90 -10.69 -10.83
C GLY A 421 16.24 -9.99 -11.08
N SER A 422 16.17 -8.80 -11.67
CA SER A 422 17.35 -7.96 -11.95
C SER A 422 17.01 -6.47 -11.90
N PRO A 423 17.23 -5.78 -10.76
CA PRO A 423 17.81 -6.31 -9.51
C PRO A 423 16.88 -7.33 -8.82
N PRO A 424 17.44 -8.30 -8.08
CA PRO A 424 16.61 -9.22 -7.31
C PRO A 424 16.06 -8.54 -6.06
N LEU A 425 14.82 -8.86 -5.69
CA LEU A 425 14.21 -8.48 -4.42
C LEU A 425 14.25 -9.68 -3.45
N SER A 426 14.36 -9.36 -2.16
CA SER A 426 14.55 -10.38 -1.13
C SER A 426 13.84 -10.05 0.17
N THR A 427 13.21 -11.06 0.76
CA THR A 427 12.49 -10.98 2.03
C THR A 427 13.18 -11.81 3.09
N LEU A 428 13.31 -11.22 4.27
CA LEU A 428 13.91 -11.82 5.46
C LEU A 428 12.82 -12.22 6.45
N ARG A 429 12.87 -13.46 6.94
CA ARG A 429 11.94 -13.99 7.94
C ARG A 429 12.67 -14.72 9.05
N THR A 430 12.65 -14.17 10.25
CA THR A 430 13.17 -14.84 11.46
C THR A 430 12.12 -15.76 12.06
N LEU A 431 12.52 -16.98 12.43
CA LEU A 431 11.77 -17.91 13.27
C LEU A 431 12.50 -18.08 14.60
N ALA A 432 11.78 -17.96 15.71
CA ALA A 432 12.26 -18.37 17.02
C ALA A 432 11.93 -19.85 17.21
N VAL A 433 12.94 -20.67 17.48
CA VAL A 433 12.81 -22.11 17.76
C VAL A 433 13.36 -22.35 19.16
N SER A 434 12.47 -22.62 20.11
CA SER A 434 12.85 -23.03 21.46
C SER A 434 13.16 -24.53 21.50
N VAL A 435 14.17 -24.91 22.28
CA VAL A 435 14.51 -26.30 22.54
C VAL A 435 13.77 -26.77 23.80
N ALA A 436 13.18 -27.95 23.76
CA ALA A 436 12.56 -28.61 24.90
C ALA A 436 13.57 -29.53 25.58
N ASP A 437 13.57 -29.44 26.91
CA ASP A 437 14.41 -30.17 27.84
C ASP A 437 14.06 -31.67 27.91
N VAL A 438 15.10 -32.50 27.93
CA VAL A 438 15.06 -33.95 28.12
C VAL A 438 15.98 -34.29 29.29
N ASN A 439 15.62 -35.29 30.13
CA ASN A 439 16.46 -35.71 31.27
C ASN A 439 17.71 -36.45 30.76
N ASP A 440 18.73 -35.66 30.42
CA ASP A 440 19.88 -35.97 29.56
C ASP A 440 21.19 -35.89 30.36
N ASN A 441 21.26 -35.00 31.35
CA ASN A 441 22.35 -34.92 32.32
C ASN A 441 22.06 -35.80 33.54
N THR A 442 22.76 -35.60 34.66
CA THR A 442 22.60 -36.38 35.91
C THR A 442 23.11 -35.51 37.07
N PRO A 443 22.51 -35.55 38.28
CA PRO A 443 22.94 -34.69 39.37
C PRO A 443 24.42 -34.91 39.72
N SER A 444 25.20 -33.84 39.75
CA SER A 444 26.66 -33.92 39.90
C SER A 444 27.15 -33.29 41.19
N PHE A 445 27.91 -34.04 41.99
CA PHE A 445 28.58 -33.51 43.19
C PHE A 445 29.95 -32.94 42.84
N SER A 446 30.29 -31.80 43.44
CA SER A 446 31.62 -31.16 43.27
C SER A 446 32.81 -32.01 43.75
N GLN A 447 32.55 -32.98 44.64
CA GLN A 447 33.54 -33.91 45.19
C GLN A 447 32.89 -35.30 45.35
N SER A 448 33.61 -36.37 45.02
CA SER A 448 33.12 -37.75 45.20
C SER A 448 33.17 -38.24 46.66
N LYS A 449 33.93 -37.52 47.51
CA LYS A 449 34.02 -37.74 48.95
C LYS A 449 34.02 -36.39 49.67
N GLN A 450 33.29 -36.31 50.78
CA GLN A 450 33.24 -35.14 51.64
C GLN A 450 33.61 -35.54 53.07
N GLU A 451 34.51 -34.79 53.70
CA GLU A 451 34.88 -34.98 55.10
C GLU A 451 34.13 -33.98 55.98
N LEU A 452 33.47 -34.49 57.02
CA LEU A 452 32.75 -33.72 58.02
C LEU A 452 33.29 -34.05 59.41
N PHE A 453 33.26 -33.07 60.30
CA PHE A 453 33.76 -33.18 61.67
C PHE A 453 32.66 -32.74 62.63
N VAL A 454 32.40 -33.54 63.66
CA VAL A 454 31.44 -33.22 64.71
C VAL A 454 32.11 -33.38 66.06
N ALA A 455 32.00 -32.36 66.91
CA ALA A 455 32.39 -32.47 68.30
C ALA A 455 31.45 -33.43 69.02
N GLU A 456 31.98 -34.31 69.86
CA GLU A 456 31.14 -35.21 70.66
C GLU A 456 30.29 -34.49 71.71
N ASN A 457 29.43 -35.25 72.40
CA ASN A 457 28.43 -34.72 73.32
C ASN A 457 27.49 -33.69 72.62
N ASN A 458 27.26 -33.87 71.32
CA ASN A 458 26.41 -33.00 70.52
C ASN A 458 24.92 -33.19 70.84
N GLY A 459 24.16 -32.11 70.79
CA GLY A 459 22.70 -32.21 70.87
C GLY A 459 22.13 -33.03 69.68
N PRO A 460 21.09 -33.86 69.90
CA PRO A 460 20.26 -34.38 68.82
C PRO A 460 19.71 -33.22 67.97
N GLY A 461 19.79 -33.34 66.64
CA GLY A 461 19.49 -32.27 65.70
C GLY A 461 20.66 -31.32 65.38
N ALA A 462 21.86 -31.54 65.93
CA ALA A 462 23.04 -30.76 65.55
C ALA A 462 23.34 -30.89 64.04
N SER A 463 23.69 -29.77 63.39
CA SER A 463 24.06 -29.78 61.98
C SER A 463 25.50 -30.27 61.81
N LEU A 464 25.68 -31.28 60.96
CA LEU A 464 26.96 -31.92 60.65
C LEU A 464 27.62 -31.29 59.42
N GLY A 465 26.83 -30.64 58.57
CA GLY A 465 27.25 -30.06 57.30
C GLY A 465 26.12 -30.08 56.27
N ARG A 466 26.47 -29.96 55.00
CA ARG A 466 25.56 -30.18 53.87
C ARG A 466 26.31 -30.74 52.67
N VAL A 467 25.63 -31.58 51.90
CA VAL A 467 26.03 -31.93 50.54
C VAL A 467 25.41 -30.94 49.54
N PHE A 468 26.00 -30.83 48.36
CA PHE A 468 25.43 -30.05 47.25
C PHE A 468 25.77 -30.73 45.92
N ALA A 469 24.72 -31.12 45.20
CA ALA A 469 24.78 -31.55 43.81
C ALA A 469 24.07 -30.54 42.91
N GLN A 470 24.51 -30.45 41.66
CA GLN A 470 23.94 -29.60 40.64
C GLN A 470 23.59 -30.44 39.41
N ASP A 471 22.40 -30.22 38.88
CA ASP A 471 21.97 -30.74 37.60
C ASP A 471 21.82 -29.57 36.60
N PRO A 472 22.34 -29.67 35.35
CA PRO A 472 22.14 -28.68 34.28
C PRO A 472 20.71 -28.58 33.72
N ASP A 473 19.90 -29.65 33.85
CA ASP A 473 18.60 -29.79 33.19
C ASP A 473 17.55 -28.81 33.76
N LEU A 474 16.40 -28.64 33.08
CA LEU A 474 15.41 -27.62 33.40
C LEU A 474 14.19 -28.16 34.15
N GLY A 475 13.77 -27.44 35.20
CA GLY A 475 12.54 -27.76 35.92
C GLY A 475 12.67 -29.02 36.79
N GLU A 476 11.80 -30.00 36.59
CA GLU A 476 11.80 -31.26 37.38
C GLU A 476 13.02 -32.14 37.05
N ASN A 477 13.50 -32.12 35.80
CA ASN A 477 14.73 -32.82 35.39
C ASN A 477 15.96 -32.22 36.13
N GLY A 478 16.00 -30.90 36.27
CA GLY A 478 17.01 -30.22 37.09
C GLY A 478 16.78 -30.27 38.62
N LEU A 479 15.66 -30.82 39.10
CA LEU A 479 15.26 -30.72 40.51
C LEU A 479 15.90 -31.84 41.34
N VAL A 480 17.06 -31.52 41.92
CA VAL A 480 17.80 -32.45 42.78
C VAL A 480 17.09 -32.66 44.13
N VAL A 481 16.80 -33.93 44.43
CA VAL A 481 16.31 -34.43 45.73
C VAL A 481 17.40 -35.30 46.37
N TYR A 482 17.66 -35.11 47.65
CA TYR A 482 18.67 -35.86 48.40
C TYR A 482 18.07 -37.00 49.22
N GLU A 483 18.66 -38.20 49.13
CA GLU A 483 18.27 -39.37 49.92
C GLU A 483 19.48 -40.00 50.62
N LEU A 484 19.31 -40.46 51.86
CA LEU A 484 20.33 -41.18 52.60
C LEU A 484 20.28 -42.66 52.22
N LEU A 485 21.32 -43.17 51.55
CA LEU A 485 21.44 -44.59 51.28
C LEU A 485 21.89 -45.29 52.56
N ASP A 486 21.04 -46.19 53.07
CA ASP A 486 21.27 -46.80 54.38
C ASP A 486 22.37 -47.88 54.30
N VAL A 487 23.57 -47.48 54.69
CA VAL A 487 24.74 -48.37 54.82
C VAL A 487 24.78 -48.87 56.27
N ILE A 488 25.05 -50.16 56.48
CA ILE A 488 25.27 -50.68 57.84
C ILE A 488 26.68 -50.27 58.27
N ALA A 489 26.77 -49.19 59.04
CA ALA A 489 28.00 -48.75 59.68
C ALA A 489 28.06 -49.33 61.11
N GLU A 490 29.10 -50.12 61.38
CA GLU A 490 29.41 -50.66 62.72
C GLU A 490 28.25 -51.38 63.45
N GLY A 491 27.35 -52.02 62.68
CA GLY A 491 26.25 -52.82 63.20
C GLY A 491 24.95 -52.05 63.46
N GLN A 492 24.92 -50.74 63.24
CA GLN A 492 23.72 -49.91 63.31
C GLN A 492 23.39 -49.31 61.94
N ALA A 493 22.10 -49.10 61.66
CA ALA A 493 21.66 -48.44 60.45
C ALA A 493 22.03 -46.95 60.48
N THR A 494 22.64 -46.43 59.42
CA THR A 494 22.96 -44.98 59.30
C THR A 494 21.73 -44.09 59.41
N SER A 495 20.56 -44.58 58.98
CA SER A 495 19.26 -43.93 59.18
C SER A 495 18.86 -43.71 60.65
N GLY A 496 19.49 -44.43 61.59
CA GLY A 496 19.38 -44.22 63.04
C GLY A 496 20.37 -43.20 63.60
N LEU A 497 21.49 -42.93 62.91
CA LEU A 497 22.59 -42.07 63.36
C LEU A 497 22.47 -40.63 62.82
N VAL A 498 22.09 -40.51 61.54
CA VAL A 498 22.03 -39.23 60.82
C VAL A 498 20.72 -39.07 60.03
N ALA A 499 20.38 -37.84 59.68
CA ALA A 499 19.28 -37.51 58.77
C ALA A 499 19.76 -36.48 57.75
N VAL A 500 19.34 -36.65 56.49
CA VAL A 500 19.56 -35.71 55.39
C VAL A 500 18.24 -35.05 55.06
N ASP A 501 18.22 -33.72 54.93
CA ASP A 501 17.07 -33.01 54.41
C ASP A 501 17.01 -33.11 52.88
N ALA A 502 15.87 -33.61 52.37
CA ALA A 502 15.71 -33.96 50.96
C ALA A 502 15.75 -32.76 50.01
N SER A 503 15.52 -31.53 50.50
CA SER A 503 15.46 -30.31 49.68
C SER A 503 16.75 -29.47 49.70
N SER A 504 17.49 -29.52 50.80
CA SER A 504 18.65 -28.65 51.06
C SER A 504 19.97 -29.38 51.17
N GLY A 505 19.96 -30.72 51.20
CA GLY A 505 21.15 -31.55 51.41
C GLY A 505 21.77 -31.39 52.80
N ALA A 506 21.08 -30.73 53.74
CA ALA A 506 21.57 -30.49 55.08
C ALA A 506 21.59 -31.79 55.89
N ILE A 507 22.73 -32.07 56.52
CA ILE A 507 22.94 -33.29 57.31
C ILE A 507 22.86 -32.94 58.80
N THR A 508 22.10 -33.72 59.55
CA THR A 508 21.88 -33.56 61.00
C THR A 508 22.11 -34.85 61.76
N ALA A 509 22.62 -34.74 62.99
CA ALA A 509 22.77 -35.85 63.91
C ALA A 509 21.41 -36.24 64.50
N ARG A 510 21.07 -37.53 64.54
CA ARG A 510 19.88 -38.03 65.26
C ARG A 510 20.16 -38.33 66.74
N ILE A 511 21.42 -38.60 67.07
CA ILE A 511 21.90 -38.92 68.42
C ILE A 511 23.00 -37.95 68.84
N SER A 512 23.38 -38.00 70.13
CA SER A 512 24.70 -37.55 70.55
C SER A 512 25.73 -38.61 70.16
N PHE A 513 26.84 -38.18 69.57
CA PHE A 513 28.02 -39.03 69.40
C PHE A 513 28.92 -38.95 70.65
N ASP A 514 29.69 -40.01 70.83
CA ASP A 514 30.54 -40.32 71.98
C ASP A 514 31.80 -40.96 71.39
N TYR A 515 32.95 -40.32 71.55
CA TYR A 515 34.18 -40.63 70.80
C TYR A 515 34.79 -41.96 71.27
N GLU A 516 34.64 -42.28 72.55
CA GLU A 516 35.08 -43.53 73.19
C GLU A 516 34.36 -44.75 72.57
N GLN A 517 33.09 -44.58 72.22
CA GLN A 517 32.27 -45.60 71.54
C GLN A 517 32.42 -45.59 70.02
N LEU A 518 32.39 -44.42 69.37
CA LEU A 518 32.32 -44.29 67.90
C LEU A 518 33.14 -43.10 67.40
N ARG A 519 34.39 -43.35 67.00
CA ARG A 519 35.35 -42.32 66.54
C ARG A 519 35.01 -41.73 65.17
N GLY A 520 34.24 -42.43 64.35
CA GLY A 520 33.83 -41.97 63.03
C GLY A 520 33.30 -43.09 62.15
N PHE A 521 32.52 -42.73 61.13
CA PHE A 521 31.92 -43.67 60.19
C PHE A 521 31.74 -43.00 58.82
N HIS A 522 31.38 -43.79 57.82
CA HIS A 522 31.06 -43.29 56.49
C HIS A 522 29.66 -43.73 56.07
N PHE A 523 28.98 -42.87 55.32
CA PHE A 523 27.66 -43.13 54.75
C PHE A 523 27.58 -42.54 53.34
N GLN A 524 26.56 -42.93 52.57
CA GLN A 524 26.37 -42.45 51.22
C GLN A 524 25.09 -41.62 51.12
N VAL A 525 25.18 -40.48 50.44
CA VAL A 525 24.02 -39.65 50.09
C VAL A 525 23.84 -39.72 48.59
N GLU A 526 22.65 -40.09 48.15
CA GLU A 526 22.23 -40.05 46.76
C GLU A 526 21.62 -38.67 46.47
N ALA A 527 21.98 -38.09 45.32
CA ALA A 527 21.25 -36.99 44.71
C ALA A 527 20.54 -37.57 43.48
N ARG A 528 19.23 -37.39 43.42
CA ARG A 528 18.36 -37.95 42.37
C ARG A 528 17.48 -36.83 41.81
N ASP A 529 17.34 -36.79 40.49
CA ASP A 529 16.45 -35.83 39.82
C ASP A 529 14.95 -36.18 39.97
N GLY A 530 14.08 -35.29 39.49
CA GLY A 530 12.64 -35.51 39.31
C GLY A 530 12.26 -36.09 37.94
N GLY A 531 13.24 -36.44 37.10
CA GLY A 531 13.04 -36.82 35.71
C GLY A 531 12.43 -38.21 35.49
N ILE A 532 12.08 -38.51 34.24
CA ILE A 532 11.52 -39.80 33.82
C ILE A 532 12.24 -40.30 32.54
N PRO A 533 13.11 -41.32 32.61
CA PRO A 533 13.53 -42.03 33.81
C PRO A 533 14.36 -41.13 34.74
N PRO A 534 14.29 -41.36 36.06
CA PRO A 534 15.07 -40.61 37.01
C PRO A 534 16.54 -41.04 36.95
N ARG A 535 17.46 -40.10 37.13
CA ARG A 535 18.90 -40.37 37.21
C ARG A 535 19.43 -39.89 38.56
N SER A 536 20.56 -40.47 38.95
CA SER A 536 21.15 -40.20 40.25
C SER A 536 22.66 -40.38 40.28
N ALA A 537 23.28 -39.71 41.25
CA ALA A 537 24.68 -39.90 41.63
C ALA A 537 24.80 -40.02 43.15
N THR A 538 25.94 -40.53 43.61
CA THR A 538 26.19 -40.72 45.05
C THR A 538 27.49 -40.02 45.48
N VAL A 539 27.48 -39.47 46.70
CA VAL A 539 28.66 -38.96 47.39
C VAL A 539 28.89 -39.74 48.67
N THR A 540 30.14 -40.09 48.97
CA THR A 540 30.50 -40.72 50.24
C THR A 540 30.90 -39.65 51.26
N VAL A 541 30.18 -39.58 52.37
CA VAL A 541 30.46 -38.65 53.46
C VAL A 541 31.18 -39.41 54.57
N ASN A 542 32.40 -38.96 54.90
CA ASN A 542 33.18 -39.45 56.03
C ASN A 542 32.94 -38.51 57.21
N LEU A 543 32.26 -38.99 58.25
CA LEU A 543 32.06 -38.24 59.50
C LEU A 543 33.09 -38.70 60.54
N SER A 544 33.92 -37.77 60.99
CA SER A 544 34.85 -37.99 62.11
C SER A 544 34.30 -37.31 63.37
N VAL A 545 34.26 -38.03 64.48
CA VAL A 545 33.94 -37.48 65.79
C VAL A 545 35.21 -36.87 66.37
N VAL A 546 35.08 -35.68 66.96
CA VAL A 546 36.17 -34.92 67.57
C VAL A 546 36.01 -34.97 69.08
N ASP A 547 36.96 -35.67 69.68
CA ASP A 547 37.27 -35.80 71.11
C ASP A 547 37.26 -34.45 71.86
N ARG A 548 36.60 -34.42 73.02
CA ARG A 548 36.51 -33.32 73.97
C ARG A 548 36.70 -33.83 75.38
N ASN A 549 37.61 -33.21 76.13
CA ASN A 549 37.98 -33.59 77.49
C ASN A 549 36.79 -33.61 78.49
N ASP A 550 36.08 -34.73 78.58
CA ASP A 550 34.90 -34.93 79.42
C ASP A 550 35.04 -36.10 80.40
N ASN A 551 35.92 -37.07 80.11
CA ASN A 551 36.39 -38.04 81.09
C ASN A 551 37.54 -37.44 81.91
N ALA A 552 37.57 -37.80 83.20
CA ALA A 552 38.62 -37.36 84.12
C ALA A 552 39.57 -38.51 84.43
N PRO A 553 40.89 -38.26 84.61
CA PRO A 553 41.89 -39.31 84.83
C PRO A 553 41.53 -40.28 85.96
N VAL A 554 41.35 -41.57 85.70
CA VAL A 554 40.99 -42.57 86.73
C VAL A 554 42.25 -43.20 87.33
N ILE A 555 42.38 -43.18 88.66
CA ILE A 555 43.55 -43.73 89.36
C ILE A 555 43.38 -45.25 89.56
N LEU A 556 44.12 -46.04 88.79
CA LEU A 556 44.14 -47.50 88.83
C LEU A 556 44.97 -48.08 89.99
N PHE A 557 46.03 -47.38 90.39
CA PHE A 557 46.89 -47.85 91.48
C PHE A 557 47.63 -46.67 92.15
N PRO A 558 47.76 -46.68 93.50
CA PRO A 558 47.20 -47.63 94.45
C PRO A 558 45.72 -47.35 94.75
N LEU A 559 44.92 -48.42 94.85
CA LEU A 559 43.49 -48.33 95.16
C LEU A 559 43.27 -48.15 96.68
N PRO A 560 42.37 -47.23 97.10
CA PRO A 560 41.92 -47.17 98.49
C PRO A 560 41.11 -48.44 98.83
N ARG A 561 41.39 -49.07 99.97
CA ARG A 561 40.57 -50.19 100.49
C ARG A 561 39.54 -49.63 101.45
N ASP A 562 38.27 -49.92 101.22
CA ASP A 562 37.16 -49.58 102.13
C ASP A 562 37.14 -48.10 102.57
N GLY A 563 37.46 -47.18 101.65
CA GLY A 563 37.53 -45.74 101.92
C GLY A 563 38.79 -45.26 102.67
N SER A 564 39.62 -46.18 103.16
CA SER A 564 40.87 -45.82 103.87
C SER A 564 41.96 -45.32 102.92
N VAL A 565 42.78 -44.39 103.43
CA VAL A 565 43.94 -43.84 102.72
C VAL A 565 44.94 -44.96 102.40
N PRO A 566 45.33 -45.19 101.13
CA PRO A 566 46.35 -46.18 100.80
C PRO A 566 47.68 -45.86 101.50
N VAL A 567 48.20 -46.82 102.29
CA VAL A 567 49.43 -46.65 103.10
C VAL A 567 50.59 -47.44 102.52
N GLU A 568 51.68 -46.74 102.20
CA GLU A 568 52.95 -47.32 101.75
C GLU A 568 54.00 -47.26 102.87
N ILE A 569 54.78 -48.33 103.05
CA ILE A 569 55.78 -48.43 104.13
C ILE A 569 57.17 -48.13 103.57
N VAL A 570 57.84 -47.13 104.13
CA VAL A 570 59.20 -46.72 103.73
C VAL A 570 60.15 -46.91 104.91
N PRO A 571 61.26 -47.67 104.76
CA PRO A 571 62.23 -47.85 105.83
C PRO A 571 62.95 -46.53 106.14
N ARG A 572 63.25 -46.25 107.41
CA ARG A 572 64.02 -45.05 107.81
C ARG A 572 65.47 -45.09 107.31
N SER A 573 65.95 -46.24 106.83
CA SER A 573 67.22 -46.40 106.12
C SER A 573 67.15 -46.07 104.61
N ALA A 574 65.99 -45.64 104.10
CA ALA A 574 65.80 -45.28 102.70
C ALA A 574 66.74 -44.13 102.28
N ARG A 575 67.55 -44.41 101.25
CA ARG A 575 68.43 -43.42 100.62
C ARG A 575 67.61 -42.45 99.74
N THR A 576 68.23 -41.35 99.33
CA THR A 576 67.70 -40.45 98.30
C THR A 576 67.34 -41.22 97.03
N GLY A 577 66.14 -40.99 96.48
CA GLY A 577 65.65 -41.63 95.27
C GLY A 577 65.02 -43.01 95.48
N HIS A 578 64.81 -43.47 96.73
CA HIS A 578 64.07 -44.70 97.02
C HIS A 578 62.63 -44.60 96.50
N LEU A 579 62.16 -45.62 95.79
CA LEU A 579 60.80 -45.70 95.25
C LEU A 579 59.83 -46.04 96.39
N VAL A 580 58.88 -45.14 96.64
CA VAL A 580 57.80 -45.35 97.61
C VAL A 580 56.69 -46.16 96.97
N THR A 581 56.14 -45.63 95.87
CA THR A 581 55.12 -46.28 95.06
C THR A 581 55.09 -45.66 93.66
N LYS A 582 54.28 -46.20 92.75
CA LYS A 582 54.03 -45.61 91.43
C LYS A 582 52.54 -45.37 91.28
N VAL A 583 52.11 -44.12 91.21
CA VAL A 583 50.73 -43.80 90.83
C VAL A 583 50.54 -44.18 89.37
N VAL A 584 49.54 -45.01 89.10
CA VAL A 584 49.09 -45.37 87.75
C VAL A 584 47.68 -44.86 87.62
N ALA A 585 47.44 -44.16 86.52
CA ALA A 585 46.14 -43.67 86.13
C ALA A 585 45.98 -43.88 84.63
N GLU A 586 44.74 -44.00 84.18
CA GLU A 586 44.34 -44.03 82.78
C GLU A 586 43.35 -42.92 82.51
N ASP A 587 43.20 -42.55 81.25
CA ASP A 587 42.14 -41.67 80.78
C ASP A 587 41.43 -42.35 79.61
N ALA A 588 40.14 -42.06 79.45
CA ALA A 588 39.33 -42.67 78.39
C ALA A 588 39.50 -41.96 77.04
N ASP A 589 39.77 -40.65 77.09
CA ASP A 589 39.87 -39.75 75.95
C ASP A 589 41.09 -40.07 75.04
N SER A 590 41.50 -39.15 74.17
CA SER A 590 42.66 -39.31 73.30
C SER A 590 43.49 -38.03 73.13
N GLY A 591 44.64 -38.15 72.48
CA GLY A 591 45.52 -37.02 72.18
C GLY A 591 46.01 -36.27 73.44
N SER A 592 45.71 -34.98 73.53
CA SER A 592 46.00 -34.13 74.69
C SER A 592 45.11 -34.42 75.89
N ASN A 593 43.88 -34.90 75.64
CA ASN A 593 42.86 -35.09 76.64
C ASN A 593 43.20 -36.33 77.49
N ALA A 594 43.76 -37.38 76.88
CA ALA A 594 44.38 -38.48 77.63
C ALA A 594 45.84 -38.26 78.08
N TRP A 595 46.43 -37.05 77.91
CA TRP A 595 47.84 -36.85 78.25
C TRP A 595 48.05 -36.55 79.73
N LEU A 596 48.26 -37.61 80.52
CA LEU A 596 48.41 -37.51 81.97
C LEU A 596 49.73 -36.89 82.44
N SER A 597 49.62 -36.00 83.44
CA SER A 597 50.76 -35.49 84.22
C SER A 597 50.51 -35.53 85.74
N TYR A 598 51.54 -35.90 86.49
CA TYR A 598 51.47 -36.22 87.92
C TYR A 598 52.16 -35.15 88.78
N HIS A 599 51.44 -34.55 89.74
CA HIS A 599 51.95 -33.47 90.59
C HIS A 599 51.65 -33.73 92.06
N ILE A 600 52.53 -33.30 92.97
CA ILE A 600 52.23 -33.29 94.41
C ILE A 600 51.54 -31.96 94.70
N SER A 601 50.26 -32.01 95.10
CA SER A 601 49.48 -30.83 95.47
C SER A 601 49.74 -30.44 96.92
N GLN A 602 49.77 -31.42 97.82
CA GLN A 602 50.01 -31.22 99.26
C GLN A 602 50.91 -32.34 99.79
N ALA A 603 51.79 -32.03 100.73
CA ALA A 603 52.59 -33.02 101.45
C ALA A 603 52.86 -32.56 102.88
N SER A 604 52.89 -33.49 103.84
CA SER A 604 53.29 -33.21 105.24
C SER A 604 54.70 -32.60 105.33
N ASP A 605 55.59 -33.00 104.42
CA ASP A 605 56.85 -32.30 104.15
C ASP A 605 57.10 -32.27 102.63
N SER A 606 57.07 -31.06 102.07
CA SER A 606 57.28 -30.80 100.64
C SER A 606 58.72 -31.04 100.18
N SER A 607 59.69 -31.12 101.10
CA SER A 607 61.10 -31.43 100.82
C SER A 607 61.42 -32.93 100.83
N LEU A 608 60.53 -33.76 101.39
CA LEU A 608 60.80 -35.18 101.64
C LEU A 608 60.49 -36.08 100.43
N PHE A 609 59.48 -35.72 99.63
CA PHE A 609 59.02 -36.53 98.49
C PHE A 609 59.06 -35.76 97.17
N ARG A 610 59.31 -36.48 96.08
CA ARG A 610 59.22 -35.97 94.70
C ARG A 610 58.56 -37.00 93.80
N ILE A 611 57.67 -36.55 92.92
CA ILE A 611 57.05 -37.39 91.89
C ILE A 611 57.66 -37.13 90.52
N SER A 612 57.68 -38.16 89.65
CA SER A 612 58.01 -38.01 88.24
C SER A 612 56.77 -37.61 87.45
N ALA A 613 56.79 -36.38 86.90
CA ALA A 613 55.62 -35.76 86.26
C ALA A 613 55.02 -36.54 85.07
N ASN A 614 55.76 -37.47 84.49
CA ASN A 614 55.41 -38.29 83.33
C ASN A 614 55.28 -39.80 83.62
N MET A 615 55.61 -40.25 84.84
CA MET A 615 55.67 -41.70 85.18
C MET A 615 54.94 -42.05 86.48
N GLY A 616 54.41 -41.07 87.21
CA GLY A 616 53.71 -41.26 88.49
C GLY A 616 54.57 -41.84 89.64
N ALA A 617 55.86 -42.08 89.41
CA ALA A 617 56.76 -42.68 90.39
C ALA A 617 57.08 -41.70 91.53
N LEU A 618 56.59 -42.00 92.75
CA LEU A 618 56.85 -41.26 93.97
C LEU A 618 58.15 -41.75 94.61
N ARG A 619 59.12 -40.85 94.82
CA ARG A 619 60.43 -41.16 95.40
C ARG A 619 60.77 -40.25 96.58
N THR A 620 61.64 -40.72 97.47
CA THR A 620 62.27 -39.86 98.49
C THR A 620 63.18 -38.83 97.81
N ALA A 621 62.97 -37.54 98.09
CA ALA A 621 63.77 -36.45 97.52
C ALA A 621 65.06 -36.20 98.32
N ARG A 622 64.99 -36.32 99.65
CA ARG A 622 66.13 -36.24 100.58
C ARG A 622 66.24 -37.52 101.42
N LEU A 623 67.30 -37.62 102.23
CA LEU A 623 67.41 -38.66 103.26
C LEU A 623 66.31 -38.47 104.33
N VAL A 624 65.72 -39.58 104.80
CA VAL A 624 64.81 -39.56 105.94
C VAL A 624 65.61 -39.24 107.22
N LEU A 625 65.27 -38.14 107.89
CA LEU A 625 65.91 -37.72 109.13
C LEU A 625 65.22 -38.36 110.34
N PRO A 626 65.92 -38.58 111.47
CA PRO A 626 65.31 -39.11 112.69
C PRO A 626 64.14 -38.26 113.21
N THR A 627 64.20 -36.94 112.96
CA THR A 627 63.21 -35.92 113.31
C THR A 627 61.96 -35.92 112.42
N ASP A 628 61.98 -36.60 111.27
CA ASP A 628 60.83 -36.62 110.36
C ASP A 628 59.66 -37.41 111.01
N ALA A 629 58.46 -36.84 110.92
CA ALA A 629 57.25 -37.41 111.51
C ALA A 629 56.97 -38.84 110.98
N VAL A 630 56.61 -39.76 111.87
CA VAL A 630 56.43 -41.19 111.54
C VAL A 630 55.32 -41.40 110.49
N LYS A 631 54.23 -40.65 110.60
CA LYS A 631 53.19 -40.55 109.57
C LYS A 631 53.54 -39.40 108.64
N GLN A 632 53.55 -39.65 107.34
CA GLN A 632 53.63 -38.64 106.29
C GLN A 632 52.38 -38.78 105.41
N ARG A 633 51.79 -37.68 104.96
CA ARG A 633 50.63 -37.67 104.05
C ARG A 633 50.99 -36.91 102.78
N VAL A 634 50.73 -37.49 101.62
CA VAL A 634 51.06 -36.90 100.31
C VAL A 634 49.82 -36.97 99.42
N VAL A 635 49.31 -35.82 98.98
CA VAL A 635 48.21 -35.72 98.01
C VAL A 635 48.81 -35.53 96.62
N ILE A 636 48.66 -36.55 95.78
CA ILE A 636 49.07 -36.53 94.38
C ILE A 636 47.85 -36.22 93.53
N VAL A 637 47.97 -35.24 92.65
CA VAL A 637 46.98 -34.92 91.62
C VAL A 637 47.49 -35.44 90.28
N VAL A 638 46.67 -36.22 89.61
CA VAL A 638 46.81 -36.54 88.19
C VAL A 638 45.93 -35.57 87.43
N ARG A 639 46.47 -34.90 86.41
CA ARG A 639 45.72 -34.03 85.51
C ARG A 639 46.04 -34.38 84.07
N ASP A 640 45.04 -34.28 83.21
CA ASP A 640 45.23 -34.29 81.76
C ASP A 640 45.86 -32.97 81.25
N HIS A 641 45.92 -32.82 79.92
CA HIS A 641 46.28 -31.58 79.22
C HIS A 641 45.15 -31.13 78.27
N GLY A 642 43.90 -31.48 78.57
CA GLY A 642 42.72 -30.97 77.84
C GLY A 642 42.38 -29.53 78.20
N ASP A 643 41.35 -28.99 77.53
CA ASP A 643 40.77 -27.67 77.83
C ASP A 643 39.23 -27.77 77.92
N PRO A 644 38.63 -27.69 79.12
CA PRO A 644 39.27 -27.47 80.41
C PRO A 644 40.01 -28.72 80.91
N SER A 645 41.16 -28.55 81.57
CA SER A 645 41.91 -29.69 82.10
C SER A 645 41.19 -30.31 83.31
N LEU A 646 40.86 -31.60 83.24
CA LEU A 646 40.29 -32.36 84.35
C LEU A 646 41.40 -32.99 85.20
N SER A 647 41.05 -33.36 86.43
CA SER A 647 42.03 -33.91 87.37
C SER A 647 41.39 -34.70 88.49
N THR A 648 42.12 -35.70 88.98
CA THR A 648 41.75 -36.49 90.15
C THR A 648 42.91 -36.56 91.13
N SER A 649 42.60 -36.80 92.40
CA SER A 649 43.60 -36.78 93.47
C SER A 649 43.54 -38.03 94.34
N VAL A 650 44.70 -38.65 94.57
CA VAL A 650 44.87 -39.69 95.59
C VAL A 650 45.65 -39.13 96.78
N THR A 651 45.13 -39.36 97.99
CA THR A 651 45.91 -39.18 99.22
C THR A 651 46.66 -40.48 99.50
N LEU A 652 47.97 -40.40 99.71
CA LEU A 652 48.80 -41.50 100.20
C LEU A 652 49.22 -41.23 101.64
N GLY A 653 49.08 -42.26 102.48
CA GLY A 653 49.81 -42.37 103.73
C GLY A 653 51.18 -42.98 103.43
N VAL A 654 52.23 -42.41 103.99
CA VAL A 654 53.57 -42.99 103.93
C VAL A 654 54.07 -43.16 105.37
N LEU A 655 54.34 -44.42 105.76
CA LEU A 655 54.75 -44.76 107.11
C LEU A 655 56.27 -44.98 107.17
N LEU A 656 56.97 -44.12 107.92
CA LEU A 656 58.43 -44.15 108.07
C LEU A 656 58.85 -45.11 109.19
N SER A 657 58.87 -46.42 108.89
CA SER A 657 59.15 -47.50 109.85
C SER A 657 60.13 -48.54 109.32
N ASN A 658 61.02 -49.03 110.20
CA ASN A 658 61.94 -50.15 109.90
C ASN A 658 61.30 -51.54 110.08
N SER A 659 60.06 -51.60 110.57
CA SER A 659 59.31 -52.84 110.82
C SER A 659 57.84 -52.63 110.45
N ALA A 660 57.25 -53.59 109.72
CA ALA A 660 55.83 -53.54 109.39
C ALA A 660 54.98 -53.62 110.68
N PRO A 661 54.09 -52.65 110.96
CA PRO A 661 53.21 -52.71 112.12
C PRO A 661 52.10 -53.76 111.89
N GLN A 662 51.66 -54.42 112.96
CA GLN A 662 50.54 -55.39 112.90
C GLN A 662 49.17 -54.72 112.78
N VAL A 663 49.09 -53.40 113.01
CA VAL A 663 47.90 -52.57 112.80
C VAL A 663 48.34 -51.31 112.07
N LEU A 664 47.73 -51.00 110.94
CA LEU A 664 47.99 -49.74 110.23
C LEU A 664 47.42 -48.58 111.07
N PRO A 665 48.19 -47.51 111.33
CA PRO A 665 47.68 -46.38 112.08
C PRO A 665 46.74 -45.55 111.23
N ASP A 666 45.69 -45.02 111.84
CA ASP A 666 44.68 -44.24 111.13
C ASP A 666 45.25 -42.91 110.56
N PHE A 667 44.74 -42.46 109.42
CA PHE A 667 45.17 -41.24 108.72
C PHE A 667 44.05 -40.17 108.65
N GLU A 668 42.96 -40.37 109.39
CA GLU A 668 41.75 -39.54 109.48
C GLU A 668 41.93 -38.14 110.12
N ASP A 669 43.05 -37.85 110.79
CA ASP A 669 43.23 -36.55 111.47
C ASP A 669 43.30 -35.38 110.47
N GLY A 670 42.28 -34.52 110.51
CA GLY A 670 42.18 -33.31 109.68
C GLY A 670 43.20 -32.24 110.06
N TRP A 671 43.52 -31.36 109.12
CA TRP A 671 44.42 -30.24 109.38
C TRP A 671 43.72 -29.22 110.30
N GLU A 672 44.33 -28.89 111.44
CA GLU A 672 43.83 -27.83 112.33
C GLU A 672 43.97 -26.44 111.66
N THR A 673 42.96 -26.10 110.86
CA THR A 673 42.72 -24.73 110.41
C THR A 673 42.00 -23.97 111.52
N GLY A 674 42.77 -23.32 112.39
CA GLY A 674 42.24 -22.50 113.47
C GLY A 674 41.32 -21.40 112.94
N GLY A 675 40.04 -21.43 113.32
CA GLY A 675 39.05 -20.51 112.76
C GLY A 675 37.62 -20.79 113.18
N HIS A 676 37.36 -20.92 114.49
CA HIS A 676 35.99 -21.05 115.01
C HIS A 676 35.22 -19.74 114.77
N LEU A 677 34.56 -19.63 113.61
CA LEU A 677 33.60 -18.56 113.34
C LEU A 677 32.46 -18.69 114.35
N SER A 678 32.38 -17.73 115.28
CA SER A 678 31.38 -17.76 116.34
C SER A 678 29.97 -17.78 115.76
N ALA A 679 29.00 -18.33 116.52
CA ALA A 679 27.59 -18.38 116.12
C ALA A 679 26.99 -17.00 115.76
N LEU A 680 27.63 -15.92 116.21
CA LEU A 680 27.33 -14.53 115.85
C LEU A 680 27.51 -14.25 114.35
N ASN A 681 28.50 -14.85 113.69
CA ASN A 681 28.71 -14.73 112.24
C ASN A 681 27.71 -15.58 111.44
N LEU A 682 27.30 -16.74 111.97
CA LEU A 682 26.20 -17.51 111.38
C LEU A 682 24.89 -16.71 111.46
N CYS A 683 24.59 -16.09 112.61
CA CYS A 683 23.46 -15.16 112.75
C CYS A 683 23.58 -13.94 111.82
N LEU A 684 24.79 -13.42 111.57
CA LEU A 684 24.99 -12.30 110.65
C LEU A 684 24.74 -12.70 109.18
N VAL A 685 25.20 -13.89 108.77
CA VAL A 685 24.95 -14.44 107.42
C VAL A 685 23.47 -14.79 107.24
N VAL A 686 22.83 -15.39 108.25
CA VAL A 686 21.37 -15.65 108.23
C VAL A 686 20.59 -14.33 108.22
N ALA A 687 21.00 -13.32 108.98
CA ALA A 687 20.37 -11.99 108.94
C ALA A 687 20.53 -11.32 107.57
N LEU A 688 21.72 -11.37 106.96
CA LEU A 688 21.98 -10.87 105.60
C LEU A 688 21.16 -11.64 104.56
N ALA A 689 21.05 -12.96 104.68
CA ALA A 689 20.20 -13.80 103.83
C ALA A 689 18.71 -13.46 104.01
N CYS A 690 18.23 -13.25 105.23
CA CYS A 690 16.87 -12.80 105.50
C CYS A 690 16.59 -11.38 104.96
N ILE A 691 17.53 -10.45 105.08
CA ILE A 691 17.41 -9.10 104.51
C ILE A 691 17.42 -9.16 102.97
N SER A 692 18.29 -9.98 102.37
CA SER A 692 18.31 -10.21 100.93
C SER A 692 17.04 -10.90 100.42
N PHE A 693 16.48 -11.83 101.20
CA PHE A 693 15.22 -12.50 100.88
C PHE A 693 14.03 -11.55 101.02
N LEU A 694 14.02 -10.69 102.04
CA LEU A 694 13.02 -9.62 102.19
C LEU A 694 13.13 -8.60 101.05
N PHE A 695 14.34 -8.23 100.62
CA PHE A 695 14.55 -7.35 99.48
C PHE A 695 14.07 -7.98 98.15
N LEU A 696 14.39 -9.25 97.92
CA LEU A 696 13.86 -10.03 96.78
C LEU A 696 12.34 -10.20 96.85
N ALA A 697 11.76 -10.45 98.04
CA ALA A 697 10.33 -10.52 98.23
C ALA A 697 9.64 -9.16 98.00
N CYS A 698 10.25 -8.04 98.41
CA CYS A 698 9.78 -6.69 98.10
C CYS A 698 9.87 -6.38 96.60
N LEU A 699 10.96 -6.77 95.92
CA LEU A 699 11.07 -6.67 94.46
C LEU A 699 10.00 -7.52 93.76
N PHE A 700 9.80 -8.75 94.20
CA PHE A 700 8.75 -9.64 93.68
C PHE A 700 7.36 -9.06 93.95
N PHE A 701 7.11 -8.45 95.11
CA PHE A 701 5.87 -7.74 95.43
C PHE A 701 5.69 -6.47 94.56
N PHE A 702 6.78 -5.78 94.19
CA PHE A 702 6.74 -4.64 93.26
C PHE A 702 6.44 -5.07 91.82
N VAL A 703 7.02 -6.20 91.37
CA VAL A 703 6.72 -6.82 90.07
C VAL A 703 5.29 -7.35 90.04
N CYS A 704 4.85 -8.06 91.08
CA CYS A 704 3.48 -8.57 91.21
C CYS A 704 2.44 -7.45 91.36
N SER A 705 2.72 -6.34 92.03
CA SER A 705 1.80 -5.18 92.09
C SER A 705 1.76 -4.39 90.78
N LYS A 706 2.84 -4.36 89.99
CA LYS A 706 2.80 -3.88 88.60
C LYS A 706 2.01 -4.82 87.66
N TRP A 707 2.03 -6.14 87.89
CA TRP A 707 1.21 -7.08 87.13
C TRP A 707 -0.25 -7.14 87.60
N SER A 708 -0.55 -6.94 88.90
CA SER A 708 -1.93 -6.97 89.42
C SER A 708 -2.77 -5.74 89.07
N GLN A 709 -2.17 -4.68 88.50
CA GLN A 709 -2.91 -3.58 87.86
C GLN A 709 -3.23 -3.83 86.37
N SER A 710 -2.78 -4.95 85.77
CA SER A 710 -2.88 -5.17 84.32
C SER A 710 -3.66 -6.42 83.89
N LEU A 711 -4.14 -7.29 84.78
CA LEU A 711 -5.05 -8.38 84.40
C LEU A 711 -5.85 -8.93 85.61
N GLY A 712 -7.19 -8.89 85.55
CA GLY A 712 -8.03 -9.77 86.38
C GLY A 712 -9.19 -9.19 87.20
N ARG A 713 -10.27 -8.74 86.54
CA ARG A 713 -11.64 -9.23 86.84
C ARG A 713 -12.36 -9.41 85.51
N CYS A 714 -12.47 -10.63 84.98
CA CYS A 714 -13.31 -11.77 85.41
C CYS A 714 -14.71 -11.77 84.77
N SER A 715 -14.81 -12.59 83.72
CA SER A 715 -15.87 -13.60 83.49
C SER A 715 -17.36 -13.26 83.60
N GLN A 716 -18.03 -13.48 82.46
CA GLN A 716 -19.28 -14.24 82.29
C GLN A 716 -20.65 -13.61 82.59
N SER A 717 -21.28 -13.18 81.49
CA SER A 717 -22.55 -13.75 80.97
C SER A 717 -23.88 -13.46 81.69
N CYS A 718 -24.62 -12.45 81.21
CA CYS A 718 -25.85 -12.65 80.39
C CYS A 718 -26.64 -11.34 80.20
N GLY A 719 -27.28 -11.15 79.04
CA GLY A 719 -28.51 -10.35 78.93
C GLY A 719 -28.50 -9.04 78.10
N ARG A 720 -29.03 -9.14 76.87
CA ARG A 720 -29.82 -8.12 76.11
C ARG A 720 -29.20 -6.74 75.76
N SER A 721 -28.85 -6.60 74.46
CA SER A 721 -29.30 -5.59 73.45
C SER A 721 -29.36 -4.08 73.77
N PRO A 722 -29.19 -3.14 72.79
CA PRO A 722 -29.42 -3.32 71.33
C PRO A 722 -28.36 -2.72 70.37
N GLN A 723 -28.45 -3.10 69.08
CA GLN A 723 -28.09 -2.38 67.82
C GLN A 723 -26.71 -1.65 67.69
N GLU A 724 -25.96 -1.61 66.57
CA GLU A 724 -25.94 -2.20 65.22
C GLU A 724 -24.58 -1.77 64.56
N LEU A 725 -23.97 -2.33 63.50
CA LEU A 725 -24.23 -3.50 62.64
C LEU A 725 -22.88 -3.98 61.99
N ARG A 726 -22.41 -5.21 62.27
CA ARG A 726 -21.38 -6.05 61.56
C ARG A 726 -20.00 -5.44 61.16
N CYS A 727 -18.87 -5.97 61.67
CA CYS A 727 -18.14 -7.20 61.23
C CYS A 727 -17.48 -7.02 59.83
N GLY A 728 -16.16 -7.05 59.63
CA GLY A 728 -15.15 -8.09 59.95
C GLY A 728 -14.59 -8.62 58.61
N SER A 729 -13.32 -8.99 58.39
CA SER A 729 -12.22 -9.39 59.28
C SER A 729 -10.83 -9.07 58.67
N LYS A 730 -9.81 -9.13 59.55
CA LYS A 730 -8.34 -9.26 59.36
C LYS A 730 -7.95 -10.08 58.10
N ARG A 731 -6.74 -9.95 57.52
CA ARG A 731 -5.40 -9.81 58.15
C ARG A 731 -4.37 -9.32 57.12
N ALA A 732 -3.29 -8.65 57.53
CA ALA A 732 -2.21 -8.22 56.64
C ALA A 732 -0.83 -8.65 57.17
N SER A 733 0.09 -8.93 56.23
CA SER A 733 1.52 -9.19 56.46
C SER A 733 2.36 -8.28 55.56
N ASN A 734 3.50 -7.82 56.09
CA ASN A 734 4.56 -7.07 55.40
C ASN A 734 5.39 -7.98 54.45
N PRO A 735 6.37 -7.48 53.66
CA PRO A 735 6.56 -6.15 53.02
C PRO A 735 6.98 -6.23 51.51
N CYS A 736 7.40 -5.10 50.93
CA CYS A 736 8.20 -4.93 49.70
C CYS A 736 7.59 -5.23 48.30
N VAL A 737 7.29 -4.15 47.56
CA VAL A 737 7.45 -4.08 46.08
C VAL A 737 8.00 -2.69 45.72
N MET A 738 8.96 -2.63 44.79
CA MET A 738 9.55 -1.36 44.32
C MET A 738 8.59 -0.60 43.39
N SER A 739 8.66 0.74 43.39
CA SER A 739 7.92 1.57 42.43
C SER A 739 8.52 1.48 41.04
N THR A 740 7.88 0.74 40.13
CA THR A 740 8.19 0.79 38.70
C THR A 740 7.65 2.08 38.07
N THR A 741 8.47 2.73 37.25
CA THR A 741 8.07 3.90 36.46
C THR A 741 7.90 3.44 35.02
N ILE A 742 6.84 3.86 34.34
CA ILE A 742 6.59 3.52 32.93
C ILE A 742 6.51 4.83 32.15
N ASP A 743 7.37 4.99 31.15
CA ASP A 743 7.30 6.08 30.19
C ASP A 743 6.30 5.71 29.08
N VAL A 744 5.24 6.52 28.92
CA VAL A 744 4.21 6.32 27.90
C VAL A 744 4.37 7.36 26.80
N THR A 745 4.75 6.93 25.60
CA THR A 745 4.79 7.77 24.41
C THR A 745 3.50 7.65 23.62
N THR A 746 2.81 8.76 23.37
CA THR A 746 1.66 8.82 22.47
C THR A 746 2.08 9.36 21.10
N ILE A 747 1.51 8.78 20.03
CA ILE A 747 1.70 9.25 18.65
C ILE A 747 0.38 9.84 18.17
N GLU A 748 0.37 11.13 17.86
CA GLU A 748 -0.75 11.79 17.21
C GLU A 748 -0.30 12.47 15.90
N ARG A 749 -1.21 12.52 14.91
CA ARG A 749 -0.94 13.10 13.58
C ARG A 749 -0.89 14.64 13.63
N ARG A 750 0.16 15.21 14.26
CA ARG A 750 0.84 16.49 13.92
C ARG A 750 1.84 16.92 15.01
N SER A 751 3.08 16.46 14.88
CA SER A 751 4.31 17.19 15.22
C SER A 751 4.40 17.92 16.58
N GLN A 752 4.07 17.25 17.70
CA GLN A 752 4.59 17.59 19.03
C GLN A 752 4.49 16.37 19.96
N THR A 753 5.57 16.06 20.69
CA THR A 753 5.65 14.91 21.59
C THR A 753 5.71 15.40 23.04
N TYR A 754 4.82 14.90 23.90
CA TYR A 754 4.78 15.26 25.32
C TYR A 754 5.16 14.06 26.19
N LEU A 755 6.07 14.28 27.16
CA LEU A 755 6.51 13.26 28.11
C LEU A 755 5.80 13.48 29.45
N CYS A 756 4.86 12.61 29.81
CA CYS A 756 4.07 12.74 31.04
C CYS A 756 4.44 11.64 32.05
N ARG A 757 4.83 12.05 33.26
CA ARG A 757 5.27 11.15 34.34
C ARG A 757 4.10 10.84 35.28
N ALA A 758 3.67 9.58 35.32
CA ALA A 758 2.59 9.12 36.20
C ALA A 758 3.08 8.01 37.15
N SER A 759 2.52 7.98 38.36
CA SER A 759 2.77 6.90 39.34
C SER A 759 1.53 6.03 39.49
N LEU A 760 1.72 4.70 39.38
CA LEU A 760 0.68 3.70 39.60
C LEU A 760 0.62 3.31 41.08
N GLY A 761 -0.59 3.15 41.63
CA GLY A 761 -0.81 2.61 42.97
C GLY A 761 -2.05 1.72 43.03
N LEU A 762 -2.24 1.01 44.14
CA LEU A 762 -3.48 0.27 44.40
C LEU A 762 -4.60 1.24 44.83
N GLY A 763 -5.79 1.07 44.26
CA GLY A 763 -7.00 1.76 44.70
C GLY A 763 -7.51 1.27 46.05
N SER A 764 -8.43 2.02 46.66
CA SER A 764 -8.92 1.78 48.03
C SER A 764 -9.72 0.48 48.23
N ASP A 765 -9.99 -0.25 47.15
CA ASP A 765 -10.70 -1.52 47.07
C ASP A 765 -9.77 -2.71 46.76
N ASN A 766 -8.44 -2.52 46.77
CA ASN A 766 -7.40 -3.54 46.53
C ASN A 766 -7.53 -4.30 45.19
N SER A 767 -8.39 -3.83 44.28
CA SER A 767 -8.73 -4.52 43.02
C SER A 767 -8.80 -3.57 41.81
N SER A 768 -8.55 -2.27 42.03
CA SER A 768 -8.38 -1.26 40.98
C SER A 768 -6.96 -0.68 40.94
N LEU A 769 -6.54 -0.21 39.77
CA LEU A 769 -5.29 0.52 39.58
C LEU A 769 -5.55 2.03 39.59
N LEU A 770 -4.86 2.74 40.47
CA LEU A 770 -4.98 4.18 40.69
C LEU A 770 -3.84 4.91 39.98
N LEU A 771 -4.17 5.71 38.96
CA LEU A 771 -3.22 6.65 38.35
C LEU A 771 -3.15 7.95 39.16
N ARG A 772 -1.95 8.38 39.55
CA ARG A 772 -1.71 9.73 40.09
C ARG A 772 -0.85 10.57 39.13
N GLY A 773 -1.37 11.75 38.80
CA GLY A 773 -0.74 12.77 37.98
C GLY A 773 -1.64 14.02 37.89
N GLU A 774 -1.10 15.13 37.39
CA GLU A 774 -1.87 16.34 37.06
C GLU A 774 -2.34 16.24 35.60
N PHE A 775 -3.64 16.25 35.37
CA PHE A 775 -4.24 16.09 34.04
C PHE A 775 -5.38 17.10 33.83
N SER A 776 -5.51 17.65 32.63
CA SER A 776 -6.69 18.42 32.25
C SER A 776 -7.85 17.51 31.83
N ALA A 777 -9.07 18.05 31.80
CA ALA A 777 -10.26 17.32 31.34
C ALA A 777 -10.26 17.03 29.83
N ALA A 778 -9.33 17.60 29.06
CA ALA A 778 -9.12 17.29 27.65
C ALA A 778 -8.21 16.07 27.48
N ASP A 779 -7.07 16.03 28.19
CA ASP A 779 -6.07 14.95 28.10
C ASP A 779 -6.67 13.58 28.44
N LEU A 780 -7.59 13.54 29.41
CA LEU A 780 -8.28 12.33 29.84
C LEU A 780 -9.24 11.74 28.80
N ARG A 781 -9.70 12.50 27.79
CA ARG A 781 -10.55 11.96 26.72
C ARG A 781 -9.76 11.15 25.69
N ASN A 782 -8.50 11.52 25.45
CA ASN A 782 -7.67 10.89 24.42
C ASN A 782 -7.03 9.57 24.89
N LEU A 783 -6.95 9.31 26.21
CA LEU A 783 -6.54 7.98 26.72
C LEU A 783 -7.57 6.87 26.40
N ALA A 784 -8.86 7.21 26.26
CA ALA A 784 -9.93 6.22 26.15
C ALA A 784 -10.07 5.58 24.75
N SER A 785 -9.36 6.09 23.74
CA SER A 785 -9.50 5.67 22.33
C SER A 785 -8.23 5.08 21.70
N GLY A 786 -7.10 5.05 22.41
CA GLY A 786 -5.78 4.84 21.80
C GLY A 786 -4.92 3.68 22.32
N VAL A 787 -5.28 2.97 23.40
CA VAL A 787 -4.40 1.97 24.03
C VAL A 787 -5.12 0.64 24.27
N GLY A 788 -4.54 -0.45 23.76
CA GLY A 788 -5.01 -1.82 23.94
C GLY A 788 -4.71 -2.37 25.34
N LEU A 789 -5.32 -1.80 26.38
CA LEU A 789 -5.29 -2.33 27.74
C LEU A 789 -6.49 -3.24 27.97
N ASN A 790 -6.22 -4.54 28.14
CA ASN A 790 -7.23 -5.58 28.30
C ASN A 790 -7.77 -5.64 29.76
N VAL A 791 -8.30 -4.51 30.24
CA VAL A 791 -8.83 -4.35 31.61
C VAL A 791 -10.21 -3.68 31.52
N PRO A 792 -11.28 -4.23 32.16
CA PRO A 792 -12.61 -3.65 32.06
C PRO A 792 -12.68 -2.25 32.69
N ILE A 793 -13.37 -1.34 32.02
CA ILE A 793 -13.48 0.10 32.34
C ILE A 793 -14.00 0.35 33.77
N SER A 794 -14.73 -0.60 34.36
CA SER A 794 -15.21 -0.57 35.75
C SER A 794 -14.10 -0.56 36.82
N CYS A 795 -12.86 -0.88 36.47
CA CYS A 795 -11.74 -1.05 37.40
C CYS A 795 -10.76 0.14 37.47
N ILE A 796 -11.13 1.32 36.94
CA ILE A 796 -10.28 2.51 36.90
C ILE A 796 -10.94 3.65 37.69
N GLN A 797 -10.29 4.11 38.76
CA GLN A 797 -10.70 5.30 39.53
C GLN A 797 -9.73 6.46 39.32
N ILE A 798 -10.26 7.62 38.93
CA ILE A 798 -9.50 8.87 38.74
C ILE A 798 -9.97 9.88 39.80
N ARG A 799 -9.04 10.52 40.50
CA ARG A 799 -9.35 11.43 41.62
C ARG A 799 -8.58 12.75 41.50
N ASN A 800 -9.30 13.87 41.37
CA ASN A 800 -8.70 15.20 41.38
C ASN A 800 -8.64 15.76 42.83
N ARG A 801 -7.66 16.63 43.11
CA ARG A 801 -7.24 17.07 44.45
C ARG A 801 -8.27 17.92 45.22
N LYS A 802 -9.44 18.23 44.63
CA LYS A 802 -10.55 18.97 45.27
C LYS A 802 -11.63 18.10 45.92
N GLY A 803 -11.60 16.78 45.75
CA GLY A 803 -12.44 15.86 46.55
C GLY A 803 -13.88 15.62 46.06
N ASP A 804 -14.32 16.27 44.99
CA ASP A 804 -15.64 16.02 44.40
C ASP A 804 -15.71 14.68 43.66
N HIS A 805 -16.75 13.89 43.93
CA HIS A 805 -17.05 12.64 43.26
C HIS A 805 -17.91 12.89 42.00
N ALA A 806 -17.30 12.81 40.82
CA ALA A 806 -18.04 12.79 39.55
C ALA A 806 -18.29 11.34 39.09
N SER A 807 -19.50 10.83 39.28
CA SER A 807 -19.94 9.54 38.74
C SER A 807 -20.35 9.68 37.27
N VAL A 808 -19.52 9.17 36.35
CA VAL A 808 -19.87 9.09 34.93
C VAL A 808 -20.68 7.81 34.67
N ASN A 809 -22.01 7.93 34.75
CA ASN A 809 -22.92 6.87 34.31
C ASN A 809 -22.92 6.79 32.77
N ALA A 810 -22.11 5.90 32.21
CA ALA A 810 -22.19 5.51 30.80
C ALA A 810 -23.14 4.30 30.66
N MET A 811 -24.38 4.52 30.21
CA MET A 811 -25.21 3.42 29.72
C MET A 811 -24.65 2.88 28.40
N PRO A 812 -24.55 1.55 28.20
CA PRO A 812 -24.20 0.98 26.92
C PRO A 812 -25.37 1.14 25.94
N ARG A 813 -25.21 1.98 24.91
CA ARG A 813 -26.09 1.89 23.72
C ARG A 813 -25.75 0.62 22.96
N GLN A 814 -26.76 -0.22 22.70
CA GLN A 814 -26.61 -1.34 21.78
C GLN A 814 -26.25 -0.85 20.36
N PRO A 815 -25.51 -1.65 19.58
CA PRO A 815 -25.09 -1.25 18.24
C PRO A 815 -26.30 -1.26 17.29
N ASN A 816 -26.64 -0.09 16.75
CA ASN A 816 -27.53 -0.01 15.59
C ASN A 816 -26.66 -0.22 14.33
N PRO A 817 -26.95 -1.21 13.46
CA PRO A 817 -26.16 -1.48 12.27
C PRO A 817 -26.42 -0.47 11.14
N ASP A 818 -25.66 -0.61 10.05
CA ASP A 818 -25.79 0.09 8.77
C ASP A 818 -25.54 1.60 8.73
N TRP A 819 -24.26 1.97 8.59
CA TRP A 819 -23.87 3.10 7.76
C TRP A 819 -23.61 2.60 6.33
N ARG A 820 -24.49 2.94 5.38
CA ARG A 820 -24.31 2.62 3.96
C ARG A 820 -23.50 3.71 3.25
N TYR A 821 -22.50 3.29 2.48
CA TYR A 821 -22.16 3.99 1.25
C TYR A 821 -23.28 3.76 0.22
N SER A 822 -23.76 4.83 -0.41
CA SER A 822 -24.43 4.73 -1.71
C SER A 822 -24.31 6.04 -2.48
N ALA A 823 -23.56 6.03 -3.57
CA ALA A 823 -23.52 7.10 -4.55
C ALA A 823 -23.95 6.55 -5.92
N SER A 824 -25.09 7.00 -6.43
CA SER A 824 -25.44 6.87 -7.86
C SER A 824 -26.61 7.77 -8.26
N LEU A 825 -26.31 8.77 -9.10
CA LEU A 825 -27.11 9.24 -10.24
C LEU A 825 -28.64 9.39 -10.09
N ARG A 826 -29.14 10.63 -10.11
CA ARG A 826 -29.85 11.17 -11.30
C ARG A 826 -30.07 12.69 -11.30
N ALA A 827 -30.36 13.16 -12.51
CA ALA A 827 -30.62 14.55 -12.90
C ALA A 827 -31.91 15.16 -12.33
N GLY A 828 -32.02 16.49 -12.40
CA GLY A 828 -33.31 17.16 -12.61
C GLY A 828 -33.61 18.42 -11.79
N MET A 829 -33.48 19.58 -12.44
CA MET A 829 -34.28 20.81 -12.25
C MET A 829 -34.18 21.64 -10.95
N HIS A 830 -33.77 22.90 -11.16
CA HIS A 830 -34.29 24.15 -10.58
C HIS A 830 -35.10 24.13 -9.27
N SER A 831 -34.65 24.93 -8.31
CA SER A 831 -35.46 26.07 -7.83
C SER A 831 -34.60 27.16 -7.19
N SER A 832 -35.05 28.40 -7.34
CA SER A 832 -34.41 29.64 -6.90
C SER A 832 -34.86 30.04 -5.49
N VAL A 833 -33.93 30.49 -4.64
CA VAL A 833 -34.25 31.28 -3.44
C VAL A 833 -33.23 32.42 -3.29
N HIS A 834 -33.71 33.67 -3.32
CA HIS A 834 -32.99 34.88 -2.87
C HIS A 834 -32.81 34.84 -1.33
N LEU A 835 -31.79 35.44 -0.72
CA LEU A 835 -31.67 36.90 -0.51
C LEU A 835 -30.30 37.25 0.12
N GLU A 836 -29.74 38.43 -0.27
CA GLU A 836 -28.81 39.36 0.43
C GLU A 836 -27.55 38.82 1.21
N GLU A 837 -26.43 39.54 1.31
CA GLU A 837 -26.24 41.00 1.38
C GLU A 837 -24.86 41.49 0.86
N ALA A 838 -24.84 42.72 0.32
CA ALA A 838 -23.73 43.70 0.15
C ALA A 838 -22.30 43.31 -0.32
N GLY A 839 -21.87 43.89 -1.46
CA GLY A 839 -20.46 44.01 -1.87
C GLY A 839 -20.27 44.80 -3.19
N ILE A 840 -19.93 46.10 -3.09
CA ILE A 840 -19.94 47.06 -4.22
C ILE A 840 -18.58 47.07 -4.96
N LEU A 841 -18.56 47.10 -6.32
CA LEU A 841 -17.86 48.12 -7.14
C LEU A 841 -17.86 47.88 -8.68
N ARG A 842 -18.31 48.93 -9.40
CA ARG A 842 -17.99 49.37 -10.79
C ARG A 842 -18.40 48.51 -12.02
N ALA A 843 -19.08 49.21 -12.93
CA ALA A 843 -19.42 48.80 -14.29
C ALA A 843 -18.67 49.62 -15.34
N GLY A 844 -18.66 49.15 -16.59
CA GLY A 844 -18.30 49.88 -17.82
C GLY A 844 -18.99 49.23 -19.03
N PRO A 845 -19.47 49.97 -20.07
CA PRO A 845 -20.61 49.50 -20.88
C PRO A 845 -20.35 49.32 -22.39
N GLY A 846 -21.25 48.60 -23.09
CA GLY A 846 -21.45 48.78 -24.54
C GLY A 846 -22.08 47.61 -25.33
N GLY A 847 -23.26 47.85 -25.93
CA GLY A 847 -23.75 47.11 -27.12
C GLY A 847 -24.95 46.17 -26.91
N PRO A 848 -25.90 46.02 -27.87
CA PRO A 848 -27.31 45.80 -27.52
C PRO A 848 -27.99 44.50 -28.04
N ASP A 849 -29.07 44.15 -27.34
CA ASP A 849 -30.35 43.54 -27.76
C ASP A 849 -30.43 42.45 -28.85
N GLN A 850 -30.95 41.28 -28.43
CA GLN A 850 -32.03 40.61 -29.16
C GLN A 850 -32.94 39.79 -28.22
N GLN A 851 -34.25 39.83 -28.50
CA GLN A 851 -35.31 39.29 -27.63
C GLN A 851 -35.82 37.93 -28.12
N TRP A 852 -36.25 37.07 -27.18
CA TRP A 852 -37.20 35.97 -27.44
C TRP A 852 -38.42 36.10 -26.49
N PRO A 853 -39.65 35.86 -26.96
CA PRO A 853 -40.85 35.97 -26.14
C PRO A 853 -41.20 34.66 -25.41
N THR A 854 -41.64 34.79 -24.16
CA THR A 854 -42.27 33.71 -23.37
C THR A 854 -43.77 33.99 -23.27
N VAL A 855 -44.62 32.96 -23.38
CA VAL A 855 -46.07 33.05 -23.09
C VAL A 855 -46.49 31.89 -22.17
N SER A 856 -47.42 32.19 -21.26
CA SER A 856 -47.70 31.45 -20.02
C SER A 856 -49.04 30.69 -20.01
N SER A 857 -49.13 29.64 -19.19
CA SER A 857 -50.31 29.25 -18.36
C SER A 857 -49.88 28.09 -17.42
N ALA A 858 -50.07 28.06 -16.09
CA ALA A 858 -51.26 28.25 -15.24
C ALA A 858 -52.37 27.20 -15.55
N THR A 859 -52.94 26.42 -14.61
CA THR A 859 -52.90 26.36 -13.11
C THR A 859 -53.40 24.94 -12.66
N PRO A 860 -53.35 24.55 -11.37
CA PRO A 860 -53.48 23.15 -10.91
C PRO A 860 -54.86 22.74 -10.37
N GLU A 861 -55.09 21.43 -10.12
CA GLU A 861 -55.43 20.84 -8.79
C GLU A 861 -55.58 19.28 -8.87
N PRO A 862 -55.58 18.54 -7.74
CA PRO A 862 -55.28 17.10 -7.71
C PRO A 862 -56.46 16.19 -7.31
N GLU A 863 -56.30 14.87 -7.47
CA GLU A 863 -57.03 13.90 -6.64
C GLU A 863 -56.19 12.64 -6.36
N ALA A 864 -56.47 11.98 -5.23
CA ALA A 864 -55.59 10.99 -4.61
C ALA A 864 -56.01 9.53 -4.86
N GLY A 865 -55.06 8.60 -4.69
CA GLY A 865 -55.33 7.16 -4.70
C GLY A 865 -54.13 6.35 -4.22
N GLU A 866 -54.22 5.82 -2.99
CA GLU A 866 -53.24 4.86 -2.46
C GLU A 866 -53.32 3.51 -3.19
N VAL A 867 -52.22 2.75 -3.18
CA VAL A 867 -52.13 1.32 -2.81
C VAL A 867 -50.71 0.81 -3.10
N SER A 868 -50.14 0.02 -2.19
CA SER A 868 -48.87 -0.71 -2.33
C SER A 868 -49.09 -2.23 -2.23
N PRO A 869 -48.07 -3.08 -2.42
CA PRO A 869 -47.38 -3.41 -3.67
C PRO A 869 -47.63 -4.89 -4.05
N PRO A 870 -46.89 -5.47 -5.02
CA PRO A 870 -46.08 -6.62 -4.60
C PRO A 870 -44.66 -6.69 -5.20
N VAL A 871 -43.85 -7.53 -4.55
CA VAL A 871 -42.43 -7.81 -4.77
C VAL A 871 -42.21 -8.77 -5.95
N GLY A 872 -41.14 -8.59 -6.75
CA GLY A 872 -40.56 -9.71 -7.52
C GLY A 872 -39.68 -9.38 -8.72
N ALA A 873 -38.44 -9.90 -8.69
CA ALA A 873 -37.59 -10.29 -9.83
C ALA A 873 -36.94 -9.22 -10.76
N GLY A 874 -35.62 -9.05 -10.59
CA GLY A 874 -34.61 -9.31 -11.63
C GLY A 874 -34.68 -8.58 -12.97
N VAL A 875 -33.92 -7.49 -13.12
CA VAL A 875 -33.73 -6.77 -14.40
C VAL A 875 -32.48 -7.25 -15.12
N ASN A 876 -32.62 -7.82 -16.33
CA ASN A 876 -31.51 -8.18 -17.23
C ASN A 876 -31.92 -8.26 -18.72
N SER A 877 -32.64 -7.27 -19.26
CA SER A 877 -32.76 -7.06 -20.72
C SER A 877 -33.45 -5.72 -21.08
N ASN A 878 -32.77 -4.87 -21.85
CA ASN A 878 -33.40 -3.70 -22.48
C ASN A 878 -33.96 -4.07 -23.86
N SER A 879 -35.19 -4.58 -23.89
CA SER A 879 -36.00 -4.68 -25.11
C SER A 879 -37.19 -3.73 -25.01
N TRP A 880 -37.20 -2.67 -25.81
CA TRP A 880 -38.31 -1.71 -25.84
C TRP A 880 -39.39 -2.19 -26.81
N THR A 881 -40.48 -2.75 -26.28
CA THR A 881 -41.69 -3.05 -27.05
C THR A 881 -42.80 -2.06 -26.70
N PHE A 882 -43.19 -1.22 -27.66
CA PHE A 882 -44.40 -0.41 -27.53
C PHE A 882 -45.64 -1.28 -27.81
N LYS A 883 -46.51 -1.47 -26.81
CA LYS A 883 -47.87 -1.96 -26.99
C LYS A 883 -48.85 -0.79 -26.88
N TYR A 884 -49.56 -0.47 -27.95
CA TYR A 884 -50.78 0.33 -27.86
C TYR A 884 -51.94 -0.55 -27.35
N GLY A 885 -52.71 -0.04 -26.39
CA GLY A 885 -53.94 -0.66 -25.91
C GLY A 885 -55.12 -0.44 -26.88
N PRO A 886 -56.18 -1.27 -26.81
CA PRO A 886 -57.28 -1.21 -27.76
C PRO A 886 -58.28 -0.09 -27.41
N GLY A 887 -58.44 0.88 -28.33
CA GLY A 887 -59.51 1.89 -28.33
C GLY A 887 -60.44 1.70 -29.53
N ASN A 888 -61.75 1.78 -29.30
CA ASN A 888 -62.83 1.35 -30.22
C ASN A 888 -62.78 1.86 -31.68
N PRO A 889 -63.29 1.06 -32.65
CA PRO A 889 -63.36 1.43 -34.07
C PRO A 889 -64.71 2.06 -34.47
N LYS A 890 -64.69 3.12 -35.31
CA LYS A 890 -65.79 3.49 -36.22
C LYS A 890 -65.24 4.16 -37.51
N GLN A 891 -65.67 3.63 -38.66
CA GLN A 891 -65.96 4.24 -39.99
C GLN A 891 -65.39 5.64 -40.35
N SER A 892 -64.98 5.96 -41.60
CA SER A 892 -65.03 5.27 -42.91
C SER A 892 -64.23 6.04 -43.99
N GLY A 893 -63.86 5.39 -45.11
CA GLY A 893 -63.46 6.05 -46.36
C GLY A 893 -62.00 5.81 -46.80
N PRO A 894 -61.71 5.66 -48.12
CA PRO A 894 -60.36 5.34 -48.60
C PRO A 894 -59.51 6.59 -48.90
N GLY A 895 -58.23 6.52 -48.55
CA GLY A 895 -57.20 7.49 -48.93
C GLY A 895 -55.83 6.82 -48.90
N GLU A 896 -55.00 7.08 -49.90
CA GLU A 896 -53.72 6.42 -50.11
C GLU A 896 -52.71 6.75 -49.00
N LEU A 897 -51.93 5.74 -48.58
CA LEU A 897 -50.76 5.93 -47.71
C LEU A 897 -49.55 6.32 -48.58
N PRO A 898 -48.72 7.30 -48.18
CA PRO A 898 -47.54 7.69 -48.95
C PRO A 898 -46.39 6.68 -48.83
N ASP A 899 -45.78 6.31 -49.96
CA ASP A 899 -44.75 5.27 -50.09
C ASP A 899 -43.38 5.56 -49.41
N LYS A 900 -43.23 6.67 -48.67
CA LYS A 900 -41.94 7.09 -48.08
C LYS A 900 -42.12 7.70 -46.69
N PHE A 901 -41.36 7.19 -45.72
CA PHE A 901 -41.16 7.81 -44.41
C PHE A 901 -39.78 8.50 -44.37
N ILE A 902 -39.74 9.70 -43.80
CA ILE A 902 -38.50 10.43 -43.49
C ILE A 902 -38.32 10.44 -41.97
N ILE A 903 -37.13 10.06 -41.50
CA ILE A 903 -36.74 10.17 -40.09
C ILE A 903 -35.90 11.44 -39.94
N PRO A 904 -36.30 12.41 -39.10
CA PRO A 904 -35.49 13.61 -38.85
C PRO A 904 -34.12 13.22 -38.27
N GLY A 905 -33.03 13.65 -38.92
CA GLY A 905 -31.65 13.45 -38.45
C GLY A 905 -30.90 12.25 -39.03
N SER A 906 -31.35 11.64 -40.13
CA SER A 906 -30.62 10.58 -40.84
C SER A 906 -30.77 10.70 -42.36
N PRO A 907 -29.73 10.42 -43.18
CA PRO A 907 -29.82 10.44 -44.65
C PRO A 907 -30.46 9.18 -45.26
N ALA A 908 -30.88 8.19 -44.46
CA ALA A 908 -31.41 6.93 -44.96
C ALA A 908 -32.89 7.03 -45.37
N ILE A 909 -33.19 6.72 -46.65
CA ILE A 909 -34.55 6.59 -47.19
C ILE A 909 -34.93 5.11 -47.23
N ILE A 910 -36.05 4.74 -46.59
CA ILE A 910 -36.61 3.38 -46.66
C ILE A 910 -37.78 3.39 -47.65
N SER A 911 -37.64 2.65 -48.76
CA SER A 911 -38.72 2.39 -49.72
C SER A 911 -39.29 1.00 -49.53
N ILE A 912 -40.61 0.87 -49.40
CA ILE A 912 -41.28 -0.43 -49.38
C ILE A 912 -41.56 -0.86 -50.82
N ARG A 913 -40.92 -1.94 -51.29
CA ARG A 913 -41.37 -2.62 -52.52
C ARG A 913 -42.49 -3.59 -52.18
N GLN A 914 -43.63 -3.48 -52.86
CA GLN A 914 -44.55 -4.59 -53.03
C GLN A 914 -44.22 -5.29 -54.36
N GLU A 915 -43.96 -6.60 -54.32
CA GLU A 915 -43.87 -7.45 -55.51
C GLU A 915 -44.87 -8.63 -55.37
N PRO A 916 -45.32 -9.25 -56.49
CA PRO A 916 -46.62 -9.91 -56.53
C PRO A 916 -46.65 -11.31 -55.92
N THR A 917 -47.82 -11.70 -55.43
CA THR A 917 -48.09 -13.06 -54.96
C THR A 917 -48.16 -14.07 -56.11
N ASN A 918 -47.06 -14.78 -56.40
CA ASN A 918 -47.14 -16.21 -56.71
C ASN A 918 -45.79 -16.96 -56.64
N SER A 919 -45.89 -18.28 -56.46
CA SER A 919 -44.86 -19.34 -56.48
C SER A 919 -44.18 -19.73 -55.15
N GLN A 920 -44.13 -21.05 -54.95
CA GLN A 920 -43.50 -21.76 -53.84
C GLN A 920 -42.01 -22.03 -54.15
N ILE A 921 -41.27 -22.43 -53.10
CA ILE A 921 -39.99 -23.20 -53.03
C ILE A 921 -39.14 -22.52 -51.93
N ASP A 922 -39.21 -23.01 -50.70
CA ASP A 922 -38.43 -24.13 -50.11
C ASP A 922 -37.11 -23.64 -49.49
N LYS A 923 -36.86 -24.01 -48.23
CA LYS A 923 -35.85 -23.38 -47.37
C LYS A 923 -34.85 -24.38 -46.84
N SER A 924 -33.75 -24.53 -47.56
CA SER A 924 -32.49 -25.02 -46.99
C SER A 924 -31.31 -24.46 -47.77
N ASP A 925 -30.63 -23.46 -47.21
CA ASP A 925 -29.16 -23.43 -47.18
C ASP A 925 -28.57 -22.26 -46.36
N PHE A 926 -27.32 -22.44 -45.94
CA PHE A 926 -26.39 -21.50 -45.28
C PHE A 926 -26.58 -21.08 -43.82
N ILE A 927 -26.23 -22.05 -42.95
CA ILE A 927 -25.09 -22.00 -41.99
C ILE A 927 -25.06 -20.89 -40.92
N THR A 928 -25.20 -21.33 -39.67
CA THR A 928 -24.67 -20.71 -38.45
C THR A 928 -23.28 -21.25 -38.11
N PHE A 929 -22.33 -20.37 -37.75
CA PHE A 929 -21.09 -20.76 -37.07
C PHE A 929 -21.30 -20.85 -35.56
N GLY A 930 -21.21 -22.05 -35.00
CA GLY A 930 -21.27 -22.27 -33.55
C GLY A 930 -19.87 -22.28 -32.91
N LYS A 931 -19.74 -21.66 -31.73
CA LYS A 931 -18.69 -22.03 -30.77
C LYS A 931 -19.16 -23.28 -30.01
N LYS A 932 -18.28 -24.26 -29.87
CA LYS A 932 -18.50 -25.42 -28.99
C LYS A 932 -17.23 -25.70 -28.20
N GLU A 933 -17.32 -25.66 -26.87
CA GLU A 933 -16.37 -26.34 -26.01
C GLU A 933 -16.65 -27.84 -26.06
N GLU A 934 -15.62 -28.68 -25.92
CA GLU A 934 -15.83 -30.08 -25.52
C GLU A 934 -14.70 -30.59 -24.64
N THR A 935 -15.07 -31.17 -23.50
CA THR A 935 -14.16 -31.88 -22.59
C THR A 935 -14.15 -33.38 -22.88
N LYS A 936 -13.01 -34.02 -22.60
CA LYS A 936 -12.71 -35.43 -22.89
C LYS A 936 -13.76 -36.44 -22.39
N LYS A 937 -14.04 -37.50 -23.18
CA LYS A 937 -14.19 -38.87 -22.63
C LYS A 937 -13.87 -40.01 -23.61
N LYS A 938 -13.33 -41.11 -23.06
CA LYS A 938 -12.80 -42.32 -23.72
C LYS A 938 -13.91 -43.28 -24.22
N LYS A 939 -13.70 -43.97 -25.36
CA LYS A 939 -13.53 -45.47 -25.42
C LYS A 939 -13.35 -46.06 -26.84
N LYS A 940 -12.52 -47.11 -26.93
CA LYS A 940 -12.60 -48.37 -27.74
C LYS A 940 -13.54 -48.39 -28.97
N LYS A 941 -13.19 -49.00 -30.13
CA LYS A 941 -12.59 -50.35 -30.33
C LYS A 941 -12.25 -50.60 -31.83
N LYS A 942 -11.28 -51.52 -32.13
CA LYS A 942 -11.13 -52.47 -33.29
C LYS A 942 -11.85 -52.15 -34.63
N LYS A 943 -11.31 -52.35 -35.84
CA LYS A 943 -10.31 -53.28 -36.46
C LYS A 943 -10.03 -52.69 -37.88
N GLY A 944 -8.95 -52.93 -38.63
CA GLY A 944 -7.72 -53.74 -38.48
C GLY A 944 -7.03 -53.91 -39.86
N ASN A 945 -5.92 -54.66 -39.94
CA ASN A 945 -5.15 -55.05 -41.16
C ASN A 945 -4.36 -53.91 -41.88
N LYS A 946 -3.14 -54.11 -42.41
CA LYS A 946 -2.19 -55.26 -42.37
C LYS A 946 -0.81 -54.84 -42.95
N THR A 947 0.31 -55.46 -42.49
CA THR A 947 1.60 -55.64 -43.22
C THR A 947 2.42 -54.37 -43.61
N GLN A 948 3.77 -54.33 -43.73
CA GLN A 948 4.90 -55.27 -43.47
C GLN A 948 6.23 -54.45 -43.35
N GLU A 949 7.34 -55.06 -42.87
CA GLU A 949 8.80 -54.83 -43.14
C GLU A 949 9.35 -53.51 -43.78
N LYS A 950 10.59 -53.01 -43.59
CA LYS A 950 11.93 -53.46 -43.13
C LYS A 950 12.71 -52.18 -42.68
N LYS A 951 13.55 -52.13 -41.64
CA LYS A 951 14.96 -52.57 -41.50
C LYS A 951 16.00 -51.88 -42.42
N GLU A 952 17.10 -51.41 -41.79
CA GLU A 952 18.40 -50.84 -42.27
C GLU A 952 18.49 -49.29 -42.20
N LYS A 953 19.48 -48.65 -41.51
CA LYS A 953 20.97 -48.72 -41.43
C LYS A 953 21.71 -48.03 -42.59
N GLY A 954 22.57 -47.07 -42.26
CA GLY A 954 23.37 -46.21 -43.17
C GLY A 954 23.10 -44.73 -42.85
N ASN A 955 23.87 -43.97 -42.07
CA ASN A 955 25.33 -43.73 -41.92
C ASN A 955 25.87 -42.61 -42.84
N SER A 956 26.66 -41.72 -42.22
CA SER A 956 27.64 -40.75 -42.77
C SER A 956 27.19 -39.61 -43.72
N THR A 957 27.41 -38.36 -43.26
CA THR A 957 28.12 -37.20 -43.92
C THR A 957 27.79 -36.82 -45.39
N THR A 958 27.69 -35.56 -45.81
CA THR A 958 28.61 -34.41 -45.58
C THR A 958 27.93 -33.03 -45.75
N ASP A 959 28.66 -31.97 -45.41
CA ASP A 959 28.36 -30.53 -45.64
C ASP A 959 28.13 -30.09 -47.10
N THR A 960 27.54 -28.89 -47.22
CA THR A 960 27.67 -27.77 -48.22
C THR A 960 26.28 -27.20 -48.53
N SER A 961 25.88 -26.05 -47.98
CA SER A 961 26.22 -24.64 -48.34
C SER A 961 25.47 -24.10 -49.57
N ASP A 962 24.72 -23.01 -49.34
CA ASP A 962 24.27 -21.95 -50.26
C ASP A 962 23.46 -22.31 -51.52
N GLN A 963 22.12 -22.17 -51.40
CA GLN A 963 21.35 -21.13 -52.13
C GLN A 963 20.00 -20.84 -51.46
#